data_AF-A0A0P7X5U0-F1
#
_entry.id   AF-A0A0P7X5U0-F1
#
_cell.length_a   1.000
_cell.length_b   1.000
_cell.length_c   1.000
_cell.angle_alpha   90.00
_cell.angle_beta   90.00
_cell.angle_gamma   90.00
#
_symmetry.space_group_name_H-M   'P 1'
#
loop_
_entity.id
_entity.type
_entity.pdbx_description
1 polymer ?
#
loop_
_entity_poly.entity_id
_entity_poly.type
_entity_poly.pdbx_seq_one_letter_code
_entity_poly.pdbx_strand_id
1 'polypeptide(L)'
;MGRIIFYEDRNFQGRSYETSSDCVDLSSYLSRCSSIRIIFYEDRNFQGRSYETSSDCVDLSSYLSRCSSIRVESGCFMVYERPNFMGHQFFLRQGEYPDYQYLMSMGMMGESVRSCRVIPMHRGTFRMRIYERENFGGQMTELTDDCESIQDRFRMSDCQSCQVIEGPWLMYEQPHYRGRQMLMMPGEYRSFREMGMRMRIIFYEDRNFQGRSYETSSDCVDLTSYLSRCHSCRVESGCFMVYDRSNYMGNQYFVRRGEYSDYSRMTGFSDCIRSCRTIPMHRGPFRMKIYERENFGGQMHELMEDCDSIQDRFRMSDCQSCNVMDGHWLLYEQPHYRGRMMYLRPGEYKSFRDMGMGSMRFSSIRRIIIFYEDRDFQGHSYETSSDCDDLTSFLNRCSSCRVESGCFMVYDRSNYMGNQYFLRRGDYSDYSCMTGFSDCIRSCRTIPMHRGSFKIRIYERENFGGQMHELMEDCESIQDRFHMSDCQSCHVMDGHWLLYEQPQYRGRMMYLRPGEYRSFRDMDRNFQGRSYECSSDCADLHSHFSRCNSIQVESGCWMVYERPNFMGYQYFLQRGEYPDYQRWMGFNDCVRSCRIIPQHQGSHRIRIYERSDFGGQMMELTDDCPSLYDRFHYNDIHSCNVMDGYWLLYEHPNYKGKQYLLKPGEYRQYNDWGGLSSRIGSIRRITHAN
;
A
#
# COMPACT_ATOMS: atom_id res chain seq x y z
N MET A 1 59.88 -17.59 -33.79
CA MET A 1 58.49 -18.06 -34.06
C MET A 1 57.56 -16.94 -33.63
N GLY A 2 56.94 -16.24 -34.57
CA GLY A 2 55.99 -15.18 -34.26
C GLY A 2 54.65 -15.76 -33.86
N ARG A 3 53.98 -15.16 -32.88
CA ARG A 3 52.64 -15.53 -32.41
C ARG A 3 51.73 -14.33 -32.63
N ILE A 4 50.53 -14.58 -33.16
CA ILE A 4 49.51 -13.54 -33.36
C ILE A 4 48.20 -14.01 -32.72
N ILE A 5 47.49 -13.07 -32.08
CA ILE A 5 46.21 -13.31 -31.43
C ILE A 5 45.21 -12.34 -32.04
N PHE A 6 44.12 -12.89 -32.58
CA PHE A 6 43.01 -12.14 -33.14
C PHE A 6 41.89 -12.07 -32.12
N TYR A 7 41.36 -10.88 -31.85
CA TYR A 7 40.24 -10.65 -30.93
C TYR A 7 39.00 -10.25 -31.72
N GLU A 8 37.84 -10.80 -31.35
CA GLU A 8 36.55 -10.52 -32.00
C GLU A 8 36.08 -9.09 -31.75
N ASP A 9 36.34 -8.52 -30.56
CA ASP A 9 35.92 -7.17 -30.17
C ASP A 9 37.08 -6.16 -30.08
N ARG A 10 36.73 -4.86 -30.02
CA ARG A 10 37.68 -3.77 -29.78
C ARG A 10 38.29 -3.88 -28.38
N ASN A 11 39.50 -3.34 -28.21
CA ASN A 11 40.23 -3.31 -26.94
C ASN A 11 40.56 -4.70 -26.37
N PHE A 12 40.85 -5.68 -27.24
CA PHE A 12 41.27 -7.04 -26.85
C PHE A 12 40.19 -7.81 -26.04
N GLN A 13 38.92 -7.64 -26.41
CA GLN A 13 37.79 -8.32 -25.76
C GLN A 13 37.12 -9.32 -26.73
N GLY A 14 36.17 -10.10 -26.24
CA GLY A 14 35.45 -11.11 -27.03
C GLY A 14 36.22 -12.42 -27.21
N ARG A 15 35.78 -13.28 -28.14
CA ARG A 15 36.51 -14.52 -28.45
C ARG A 15 37.86 -14.17 -29.07
N SER A 16 38.89 -14.91 -28.66
CA SER A 16 40.24 -14.76 -29.21
C SER A 16 40.69 -16.04 -29.90
N TYR A 17 41.29 -15.92 -31.07
CA TYR A 17 41.96 -17.01 -31.75
C TYR A 17 43.46 -16.75 -31.81
N GLU A 18 44.25 -17.70 -31.32
CA GLU A 18 45.70 -17.62 -31.29
C GLU A 18 46.31 -18.63 -32.26
N THR A 19 47.26 -18.20 -33.09
CA THR A 19 48.01 -19.10 -33.97
C THR A 19 49.48 -18.67 -34.11
N SER A 20 50.33 -19.65 -34.40
CA SER A 20 51.75 -19.51 -34.74
C SER A 20 52.08 -20.03 -36.15
N SER A 21 51.05 -20.40 -36.93
CA SER A 21 51.13 -20.86 -38.32
C SER A 21 50.09 -20.17 -39.21
N ASP A 22 50.32 -20.17 -40.53
CA ASP A 22 49.44 -19.55 -41.52
C ASP A 22 48.01 -20.11 -41.42
N CYS A 23 47.02 -19.22 -41.30
CA CYS A 23 45.59 -19.56 -41.26
C CYS A 23 44.90 -18.98 -42.49
N VAL A 24 44.34 -19.86 -43.33
CA VAL A 24 43.77 -19.50 -44.64
C VAL A 24 42.34 -18.95 -44.53
N ASP A 25 41.63 -19.25 -43.43
CA ASP A 25 40.25 -18.79 -43.20
C ASP A 25 39.93 -18.57 -41.71
N LEU A 26 39.75 -17.31 -41.32
CA LEU A 26 39.39 -16.89 -39.95
C LEU A 26 37.87 -16.88 -39.70
N SER A 27 37.04 -17.05 -40.73
CA SER A 27 35.57 -16.83 -40.66
C SER A 27 34.80 -17.91 -39.91
N SER A 28 35.38 -19.09 -39.74
CA SER A 28 34.83 -20.20 -38.93
C SER A 28 35.09 -20.04 -37.43
N TYR A 29 36.13 -19.28 -37.06
CA TYR A 29 36.52 -19.04 -35.66
C TYR A 29 36.01 -17.70 -35.13
N LEU A 30 35.95 -16.69 -35.99
CA LEU A 30 35.37 -15.38 -35.74
C LEU A 30 34.02 -15.36 -36.42
N SER A 31 32.96 -15.69 -35.66
CA SER A 31 31.62 -15.83 -36.21
C SER A 31 31.23 -14.53 -36.92
N ARG A 32 30.97 -14.61 -38.23
CA ARG A 32 30.44 -13.50 -39.03
C ARG A 32 29.30 -12.84 -38.25
N CYS A 33 29.53 -11.61 -37.78
CA CYS A 33 28.47 -10.67 -37.45
C CYS A 33 27.61 -10.49 -38.70
N SER A 34 26.52 -11.25 -38.82
CA SER A 34 25.40 -10.80 -39.63
C SER A 34 24.91 -9.53 -38.95
N SER A 35 25.28 -8.37 -39.52
CA SER A 35 24.89 -7.06 -39.02
C SER A 35 23.39 -7.07 -38.78
N ILE A 36 22.94 -6.92 -37.53
CA ILE A 36 21.52 -6.83 -37.18
C ILE A 36 20.93 -5.65 -37.97
N ARG A 37 19.81 -5.84 -38.66
CA ARG A 37 19.30 -4.87 -39.64
C ARG A 37 17.78 -4.89 -39.76
N ILE A 38 17.17 -3.72 -39.57
CA ILE A 38 15.75 -3.44 -39.79
C ILE A 38 15.60 -2.20 -40.66
N ILE A 39 14.60 -2.23 -41.54
CA ILE A 39 14.26 -1.14 -42.45
C ILE A 39 12.78 -0.81 -42.28
N PHE A 40 12.49 0.46 -42.02
CA PHE A 40 11.15 1.01 -41.91
C PHE A 40 10.83 1.81 -43.18
N TYR A 41 9.60 1.71 -43.67
CA TYR A 41 9.14 2.39 -44.88
C TYR A 41 7.90 3.25 -44.59
N GLU A 42 7.82 4.44 -45.20
CA GLU A 42 6.68 5.34 -45.06
C GLU A 42 5.39 4.80 -45.66
N ASP A 43 5.49 4.02 -46.74
CA ASP A 43 4.33 3.48 -47.46
C ASP A 43 4.22 1.96 -47.33
N ARG A 44 3.08 1.41 -47.74
CA ARG A 44 2.82 -0.04 -47.76
C ARG A 44 3.70 -0.73 -48.81
N ASN A 45 3.91 -2.02 -48.66
CA ASN A 45 4.65 -2.88 -49.59
C ASN A 45 6.09 -2.39 -49.87
N PHE A 46 6.76 -1.89 -48.82
CA PHE A 46 8.18 -1.49 -48.84
C PHE A 46 8.49 -0.36 -49.82
N GLN A 47 7.56 0.59 -49.96
CA GLN A 47 7.67 1.75 -50.86
C GLN A 47 7.88 3.06 -50.08
N GLY A 48 8.19 4.13 -50.81
CA GLY A 48 8.38 5.46 -50.26
C GLY A 48 9.74 5.66 -49.60
N ARG A 49 9.85 6.69 -48.75
CA ARG A 49 11.08 6.96 -48.00
C ARG A 49 11.31 5.85 -46.97
N SER A 50 12.57 5.44 -46.81
CA SER A 50 12.96 4.41 -45.85
C SER A 50 13.97 4.92 -44.84
N TYR A 51 13.95 4.33 -43.65
CA TYR A 51 14.96 4.51 -42.61
C TYR A 51 15.48 3.15 -42.17
N GLU A 52 16.80 3.01 -42.16
CA GLU A 52 17.50 1.79 -41.81
C GLU A 52 18.27 1.98 -40.50
N THR A 53 18.22 0.98 -39.62
CA THR A 53 19.03 0.96 -38.40
C THR A 53 19.50 -0.45 -38.05
N SER A 54 20.64 -0.51 -37.38
CA SER A 54 21.24 -1.71 -36.77
C SER A 54 21.33 -1.60 -35.24
N SER A 55 20.81 -0.52 -34.68
CA SER A 55 20.80 -0.21 -33.24
C SER A 55 19.42 0.29 -32.79
N ASP A 56 19.26 0.47 -31.49
CA ASP A 56 18.08 1.11 -30.91
C ASP A 56 17.81 2.46 -31.57
N CYS A 57 16.54 2.72 -31.87
CA CYS A 57 16.03 3.99 -32.37
C CYS A 57 14.99 4.51 -31.38
N VAL A 58 15.32 5.57 -30.64
CA VAL A 58 14.44 6.16 -29.63
C VAL A 58 13.25 6.91 -30.25
N ASP A 59 13.35 7.41 -31.48
CA ASP A 59 12.26 8.12 -32.14
C ASP A 59 12.40 8.07 -33.67
N LEU A 60 11.55 7.27 -34.30
CA LEU A 60 11.45 7.13 -35.76
C LEU A 60 10.92 8.39 -36.45
N SER A 61 10.18 9.26 -35.73
CA SER A 61 9.59 10.47 -36.32
C SER A 61 10.64 11.49 -36.78
N SER A 62 11.88 11.36 -36.28
CA SER A 62 13.03 12.13 -36.75
C SER A 62 13.45 11.77 -38.18
N TYR A 63 13.04 10.61 -38.69
CA TYR A 63 13.50 10.07 -39.97
C TYR A 63 12.36 9.85 -40.97
N LEU A 64 11.20 9.42 -40.48
CA LEU A 64 10.01 9.12 -41.29
C LEU A 64 8.79 9.84 -40.70
N SER A 65 7.94 10.38 -41.56
CA SER A 65 6.68 11.02 -41.15
C SER A 65 5.65 10.01 -40.63
N ARG A 66 5.74 8.76 -41.11
CA ARG A 66 4.94 7.60 -40.69
C ARG A 66 5.69 6.31 -40.97
N CYS A 67 5.24 5.19 -40.40
CA CYS A 67 5.76 3.86 -40.72
C CYS A 67 4.59 2.95 -41.09
N SER A 68 4.55 2.53 -42.35
CA SER A 68 3.45 1.73 -42.90
C SER A 68 3.86 0.30 -43.28
N SER A 69 5.14 0.03 -43.51
CA SER A 69 5.67 -1.32 -43.72
C SER A 69 7.10 -1.46 -43.19
N ILE A 70 7.50 -2.69 -42.85
CA ILE A 70 8.76 -2.98 -42.15
C ILE A 70 9.41 -4.23 -42.74
N ARG A 71 10.72 -4.19 -42.97
CA ARG A 71 11.52 -5.38 -43.34
C ARG A 71 12.61 -5.60 -42.30
N VAL A 72 12.63 -6.79 -41.70
CA VAL A 72 13.73 -7.22 -40.82
C VAL A 72 14.60 -8.17 -41.61
N GLU A 73 15.79 -7.71 -42.00
CA GLU A 73 16.71 -8.53 -42.81
C GLU A 73 17.50 -9.51 -41.95
N SER A 74 17.86 -9.14 -40.72
CA SER A 74 18.69 -9.93 -39.82
C SER A 74 18.52 -9.46 -38.37
N GLY A 75 18.48 -10.42 -37.43
CA GLY A 75 18.27 -10.13 -36.01
C GLY A 75 16.79 -10.06 -35.61
N CYS A 76 16.55 -9.64 -34.37
CA CYS A 76 15.22 -9.51 -33.78
C CYS A 76 15.08 -8.11 -33.18
N PHE A 77 13.89 -7.53 -33.32
CA PHE A 77 13.62 -6.18 -32.87
C PHE A 77 12.33 -6.13 -32.05
N MET A 78 12.35 -5.32 -30.99
CA MET A 78 11.16 -4.89 -30.29
C MET A 78 10.77 -3.53 -30.85
N VAL A 79 9.58 -3.39 -31.44
CA VAL A 79 9.07 -2.09 -31.90
C VAL A 79 8.01 -1.57 -30.94
N TYR A 80 7.90 -0.25 -30.84
CA TYR A 80 7.01 0.42 -29.91
C TYR A 80 6.13 1.44 -30.61
N GLU A 81 4.90 1.58 -30.13
CA GLU A 81 3.90 2.51 -30.66
C GLU A 81 4.32 3.99 -30.52
N ARG A 82 5.10 4.33 -29.48
CA ARG A 82 5.50 5.71 -29.17
C ARG A 82 7.03 5.85 -29.15
N PRO A 83 7.55 7.08 -29.24
CA PRO A 83 8.96 7.36 -28.98
C PRO A 83 9.39 6.91 -27.58
N ASN A 84 10.69 6.85 -27.36
CA ASN A 84 11.35 6.48 -26.10
C ASN A 84 10.96 5.09 -25.56
N PHE A 85 10.67 4.15 -26.47
CA PHE A 85 10.33 2.76 -26.13
C PHE A 85 9.07 2.65 -25.27
N MET A 86 8.09 3.52 -25.53
CA MET A 86 6.83 3.59 -24.78
C MET A 86 5.63 3.14 -25.62
N GLY A 87 4.52 2.84 -24.95
CA GLY A 87 3.29 2.37 -25.59
C GLY A 87 3.30 0.86 -25.82
N HIS A 88 2.43 0.40 -26.72
CA HIS A 88 2.37 -1.03 -27.05
C HIS A 88 3.68 -1.50 -27.70
N GLN A 89 4.18 -2.66 -27.27
CA GLN A 89 5.40 -3.27 -27.80
C GLN A 89 5.07 -4.48 -28.66
N PHE A 90 5.86 -4.73 -29.71
CA PHE A 90 5.64 -5.86 -30.58
C PHE A 90 6.92 -6.40 -31.20
N PHE A 91 7.03 -7.72 -31.23
CA PHE A 91 8.25 -8.42 -31.56
C PHE A 91 8.29 -8.74 -33.05
N LEU A 92 9.34 -8.26 -33.71
CA LEU A 92 9.59 -8.53 -35.12
C LEU A 92 10.79 -9.47 -35.24
N ARG A 93 10.53 -10.65 -35.81
CA ARG A 93 11.57 -11.57 -36.32
C ARG A 93 11.99 -11.16 -37.72
N GLN A 94 13.09 -11.74 -38.19
CA GLN A 94 13.45 -11.71 -39.61
C GLN A 94 12.24 -12.05 -40.49
N GLY A 95 11.93 -11.17 -41.44
CA GLY A 95 10.73 -11.28 -42.25
C GLY A 95 10.27 -9.96 -42.85
N GLU A 96 9.19 -10.05 -43.62
CA GLU A 96 8.57 -8.94 -44.34
C GLU A 96 7.18 -8.66 -43.76
N TYR A 97 6.95 -7.39 -43.42
CA TYR A 97 5.71 -6.90 -42.83
C TYR A 97 5.12 -5.83 -43.77
N PRO A 98 4.33 -6.24 -44.77
CA PRO A 98 4.00 -5.42 -45.94
C PRO A 98 3.04 -4.27 -45.64
N ASP A 99 2.22 -4.39 -44.60
CA ASP A 99 1.34 -3.30 -44.15
C ASP A 99 0.97 -3.43 -42.67
N TYR A 100 0.35 -2.37 -42.15
CA TYR A 100 -0.09 -2.30 -40.76
C TYR A 100 -1.25 -3.27 -40.46
N GLN A 101 -2.05 -3.64 -41.46
CA GLN A 101 -3.18 -4.56 -41.27
C GLN A 101 -2.67 -5.99 -41.05
N TYR A 102 -1.58 -6.37 -41.73
CA TYR A 102 -0.83 -7.59 -41.48
C TYR A 102 -0.23 -7.58 -40.07
N LEU A 103 0.40 -6.48 -39.66
CA LEU A 103 0.91 -6.33 -38.29
C LEU A 103 -0.21 -6.47 -37.24
N MET A 104 -1.36 -5.82 -37.43
CA MET A 104 -2.54 -5.95 -36.56
C MET A 104 -3.05 -7.40 -36.50
N SER A 105 -3.05 -8.11 -37.63
CA SER A 105 -3.46 -9.52 -37.67
C SER A 105 -2.58 -10.44 -36.82
N MET A 106 -1.33 -10.04 -36.57
CA MET A 106 -0.39 -10.76 -35.69
C MET A 106 -0.40 -10.25 -34.24
N GLY A 107 -1.28 -9.30 -33.90
CA GLY A 107 -1.46 -8.80 -32.54
C GLY A 107 -0.82 -7.46 -32.21
N MET A 108 -0.36 -6.69 -33.21
CA MET A 108 -0.01 -5.28 -32.98
C MET A 108 -1.25 -4.47 -32.61
N MET A 109 -1.22 -3.81 -31.45
CA MET A 109 -2.21 -2.81 -31.04
C MET A 109 -1.60 -1.41 -31.21
N GLY A 110 -2.25 -0.52 -31.97
CA GLY A 110 -1.79 0.85 -32.24
C GLY A 110 -2.05 1.27 -33.69
N GLU A 111 -1.66 2.50 -34.06
CA GLU A 111 -1.76 2.98 -35.45
C GLU A 111 -0.40 3.29 -36.10
N SER A 112 0.70 3.19 -35.34
CA SER A 112 2.04 3.55 -35.82
C SER A 112 3.13 2.83 -35.04
N VAL A 113 4.28 2.62 -35.67
CA VAL A 113 5.55 2.31 -34.99
C VAL A 113 6.39 3.59 -34.89
N ARG A 114 6.92 3.89 -33.70
CA ARG A 114 7.63 5.15 -33.41
C ARG A 114 8.97 4.99 -32.70
N SER A 115 9.31 3.83 -32.15
CA SER A 115 10.68 3.53 -31.71
C SER A 115 10.97 2.03 -31.80
N CYS A 116 12.23 1.63 -31.77
CA CYS A 116 12.62 0.21 -31.79
C CYS A 116 13.87 -0.08 -30.97
N ARG A 117 13.94 -1.27 -30.35
CA ARG A 117 15.14 -1.80 -29.70
C ARG A 117 15.64 -3.06 -30.38
N VAL A 118 16.95 -3.18 -30.48
CA VAL A 118 17.60 -4.44 -30.83
C VAL A 118 17.44 -5.41 -29.68
N ILE A 119 17.02 -6.63 -29.99
CA ILE A 119 17.02 -7.71 -29.00
C ILE A 119 18.33 -8.46 -29.14
N PRO A 120 19.20 -8.47 -28.11
CA PRO A 120 20.47 -9.17 -28.18
C PRO A 120 20.27 -10.64 -28.51
N MET A 121 21.03 -11.14 -29.48
CA MET A 121 21.03 -12.58 -29.78
C MET A 121 21.63 -13.36 -28.62
N HIS A 122 20.79 -14.11 -27.91
CA HIS A 122 21.24 -15.03 -26.88
C HIS A 122 21.75 -16.33 -27.53
N ARG A 123 23.02 -16.67 -27.29
CA ARG A 123 23.68 -17.87 -27.83
C ARG A 123 23.85 -18.98 -26.78
N GLY A 124 23.17 -18.87 -25.62
CA GLY A 124 23.17 -19.85 -24.53
C GLY A 124 21.90 -20.70 -24.49
N THR A 125 21.75 -21.49 -23.43
CA THR A 125 20.52 -22.25 -23.14
C THR A 125 19.38 -21.32 -22.76
N PHE A 126 18.15 -21.76 -23.03
CA PHE A 126 16.93 -21.08 -22.56
C PHE A 126 16.35 -21.87 -21.40
N ARG A 127 16.02 -21.17 -20.31
CA ARG A 127 15.40 -21.80 -19.14
C ARG A 127 14.50 -20.81 -18.41
N MET A 128 13.25 -21.18 -18.19
CA MET A 128 12.25 -20.39 -17.46
C MET A 128 11.42 -21.30 -16.56
N ARG A 129 11.14 -20.88 -15.33
CA ARG A 129 10.16 -21.52 -14.46
C ARG A 129 8.88 -20.72 -14.43
N ILE A 130 7.76 -21.37 -14.65
CA ILE A 130 6.43 -20.77 -14.59
C ILE A 130 5.65 -21.36 -13.41
N TYR A 131 4.77 -20.54 -12.83
CA TYR A 131 4.07 -20.85 -11.59
C TYR A 131 2.58 -20.53 -11.71
N GLU A 132 1.75 -21.41 -11.14
CA GLU A 132 0.29 -21.28 -11.20
C GLU A 132 -0.24 -20.08 -10.42
N ARG A 133 0.48 -19.64 -9.39
CA ARG A 133 0.12 -18.49 -8.56
C ARG A 133 1.21 -17.42 -8.57
N GLU A 134 0.85 -16.22 -8.15
CA GLU A 134 1.78 -15.12 -7.91
C GLU A 134 2.84 -15.51 -6.87
N ASN A 135 3.93 -14.75 -6.81
CA ASN A 135 5.05 -14.94 -5.88
C ASN A 135 5.67 -16.34 -5.93
N PHE A 136 5.71 -16.97 -7.11
CA PHE A 136 6.26 -18.32 -7.32
C PHE A 136 5.52 -19.42 -6.54
N GLY A 137 4.25 -19.17 -6.23
CA GLY A 137 3.39 -20.13 -5.53
C GLY A 137 2.66 -21.10 -6.46
N GLY A 138 2.09 -22.15 -5.87
CA GLY A 138 1.31 -23.14 -6.61
C GLY A 138 2.17 -24.14 -7.39
N GLN A 139 1.57 -24.79 -8.40
CA GLN A 139 2.29 -25.72 -9.25
C GLN A 139 3.38 -24.99 -10.05
N MET A 140 4.61 -25.50 -9.99
CA MET A 140 5.75 -24.99 -10.75
C MET A 140 6.06 -25.91 -11.92
N THR A 141 6.44 -25.34 -13.06
CA THR A 141 6.96 -26.10 -14.20
C THR A 141 8.11 -25.36 -14.86
N GLU A 142 9.12 -26.10 -15.31
CA GLU A 142 10.28 -25.56 -16.01
C GLU A 142 10.14 -25.76 -17.52
N LEU A 143 10.46 -24.71 -18.26
CA LEU A 143 10.47 -24.61 -19.71
C LEU A 143 11.90 -24.44 -20.19
N THR A 144 12.31 -25.26 -21.15
CA THR A 144 13.61 -25.19 -21.84
C THR A 144 13.48 -25.09 -23.36
N ASP A 145 12.25 -25.22 -23.85
CA ASP A 145 11.85 -25.18 -25.25
C ASP A 145 10.56 -24.36 -25.42
N ASP A 146 10.16 -24.14 -26.67
CA ASP A 146 8.92 -23.43 -26.99
C ASP A 146 7.69 -24.19 -26.47
N CYS A 147 6.67 -23.46 -26.02
CA CYS A 147 5.42 -24.02 -25.51
C CYS A 147 4.22 -23.31 -26.14
N GLU A 148 3.44 -24.04 -26.95
CA GLU A 148 2.26 -23.47 -27.62
C GLU A 148 1.10 -23.20 -26.65
N SER A 149 0.89 -24.05 -25.65
CA SER A 149 -0.19 -23.95 -24.68
C SER A 149 0.25 -24.48 -23.33
N ILE A 150 0.40 -23.58 -22.36
CA ILE A 150 0.76 -23.91 -20.97
C ILE A 150 -0.33 -24.80 -20.35
N GLN A 151 -1.60 -24.49 -20.64
CA GLN A 151 -2.74 -25.23 -20.13
C GLN A 151 -2.76 -26.67 -20.64
N ASP A 152 -2.55 -26.89 -21.94
CA ASP A 152 -2.60 -28.25 -22.51
C ASP A 152 -1.37 -29.07 -22.14
N ARG A 153 -0.18 -28.45 -22.17
CA ARG A 153 1.09 -29.17 -21.92
C ARG A 153 1.25 -29.57 -20.47
N PHE A 154 0.82 -28.73 -19.52
CA PHE A 154 1.10 -28.93 -18.10
C PHE A 154 -0.14 -29.07 -17.22
N ARG A 155 -1.35 -29.00 -17.81
CA ARG A 155 -2.64 -28.97 -17.09
C ARG A 155 -2.70 -27.86 -16.05
N MET A 156 -1.92 -26.81 -16.26
CA MET A 156 -1.86 -25.64 -15.41
C MET A 156 -3.04 -24.73 -15.76
N SER A 157 -3.93 -24.53 -14.79
CA SER A 157 -5.20 -23.81 -15.01
C SER A 157 -5.00 -22.32 -15.26
N ASP A 158 -3.94 -21.76 -14.69
CA ASP A 158 -3.55 -20.36 -14.83
C ASP A 158 -2.03 -20.24 -14.64
N CYS A 159 -1.40 -19.25 -15.25
CA CYS A 159 0.03 -18.97 -15.06
C CYS A 159 0.15 -17.52 -14.61
N GLN A 160 0.66 -17.29 -13.39
CA GLN A 160 0.57 -15.96 -12.74
C GLN A 160 1.95 -15.37 -12.36
N SER A 161 3.02 -16.16 -12.35
CA SER A 161 4.38 -15.66 -12.15
C SER A 161 5.42 -16.53 -12.84
N CYS A 162 6.62 -15.99 -13.10
CA CYS A 162 7.73 -16.77 -13.65
C CYS A 162 9.12 -16.29 -13.19
N GLN A 163 10.09 -17.19 -13.22
CA GLN A 163 11.51 -16.88 -13.09
C GLN A 163 12.18 -17.20 -14.43
N VAL A 164 12.69 -16.19 -15.12
CA VAL A 164 13.50 -16.39 -16.31
C VAL A 164 14.94 -16.59 -15.86
N ILE A 165 15.43 -17.81 -16.01
CA ILE A 165 16.74 -18.21 -15.49
C ILE A 165 17.82 -17.95 -16.55
N GLU A 166 17.56 -18.41 -17.78
CA GLU A 166 18.52 -18.30 -18.89
C GLU A 166 17.81 -17.90 -20.18
N GLY A 167 18.42 -16.95 -20.89
CA GLY A 167 17.93 -16.45 -22.18
C GLY A 167 16.68 -15.56 -22.08
N PRO A 168 16.45 -14.69 -23.09
CA PRO A 168 15.21 -13.95 -23.20
C PRO A 168 14.07 -14.84 -23.71
N TRP A 169 12.88 -14.71 -23.13
CA TRP A 169 11.68 -15.45 -23.52
C TRP A 169 10.63 -14.51 -24.10
N LEU A 170 9.83 -14.99 -25.05
CA LEU A 170 8.66 -14.26 -25.53
C LEU A 170 7.40 -14.97 -25.07
N MET A 171 6.69 -14.36 -24.13
CA MET A 171 5.44 -14.90 -23.59
C MET A 171 4.24 -14.26 -24.29
N TYR A 172 3.23 -15.08 -24.56
CA TYR A 172 2.00 -14.68 -25.23
C TYR A 172 0.82 -14.79 -24.26
N GLU A 173 -0.10 -13.84 -24.36
CA GLU A 173 -1.31 -13.80 -23.53
C GLU A 173 -2.28 -14.97 -23.82
N GLN A 174 -2.33 -15.44 -25.07
CA GLN A 174 -3.21 -16.54 -25.49
C GLN A 174 -2.40 -17.73 -26.03
N PRO A 175 -2.97 -18.96 -25.96
CA PRO A 175 -2.37 -20.14 -26.57
C PRO A 175 -2.11 -20.00 -28.08
N HIS A 176 -1.21 -20.83 -28.59
CA HIS A 176 -0.77 -20.88 -30.00
C HIS A 176 -0.19 -19.55 -30.49
N TYR A 177 0.60 -18.89 -29.62
CA TYR A 177 1.33 -17.64 -29.92
C TYR A 177 0.41 -16.49 -30.37
N ARG A 178 -0.75 -16.33 -29.71
CA ARG A 178 -1.74 -15.28 -29.99
C ARG A 178 -1.84 -14.25 -28.87
N GLY A 179 -2.47 -13.11 -29.16
CA GLY A 179 -2.66 -12.04 -28.19
C GLY A 179 -1.39 -11.20 -27.96
N ARG A 180 -1.35 -10.48 -26.83
CA ARG A 180 -0.24 -9.57 -26.53
C ARG A 180 1.07 -10.33 -26.32
N GLN A 181 2.16 -9.79 -26.88
CA GLN A 181 3.53 -10.31 -26.77
C GLN A 181 4.33 -9.60 -25.69
N MET A 182 5.07 -10.36 -24.88
CA MET A 182 5.86 -9.82 -23.77
C MET A 182 7.26 -10.42 -23.78
N LEU A 183 8.26 -9.56 -23.93
CA LEU A 183 9.67 -9.94 -23.84
C LEU A 183 10.06 -10.03 -22.36
N MET A 184 10.46 -11.21 -21.94
CA MET A 184 10.85 -11.56 -20.58
C MET A 184 12.37 -11.75 -20.58
N MET A 185 13.10 -10.85 -19.92
CA MET A 185 14.54 -10.95 -19.76
C MET A 185 14.87 -11.82 -18.54
N PRO A 186 16.10 -12.36 -18.41
CA PRO A 186 16.52 -13.04 -17.20
C PRO A 186 16.23 -12.22 -15.95
N GLY A 187 15.51 -12.81 -14.99
CA GLY A 187 14.98 -12.11 -13.83
C GLY A 187 13.75 -12.78 -13.21
N GLU A 188 13.22 -12.13 -12.18
CA GLU A 188 12.11 -12.61 -11.36
C GLU A 188 10.84 -11.80 -11.62
N TYR A 189 9.79 -12.48 -12.09
CA TYR A 189 8.52 -11.90 -12.51
C TYR A 189 7.43 -12.41 -11.57
N ARG A 190 7.31 -11.77 -10.40
CA ARG A 190 6.51 -12.25 -9.25
C ARG A 190 5.00 -12.16 -9.46
N SER A 191 4.53 -11.27 -10.33
CA SER A 191 3.13 -11.22 -10.73
C SER A 191 3.04 -10.70 -12.16
N PHE A 192 2.31 -11.43 -12.99
CA PHE A 192 1.90 -10.96 -14.30
C PHE A 192 0.83 -9.86 -14.20
N ARG A 193 0.04 -9.80 -13.13
CA ARG A 193 -0.90 -8.69 -12.89
C ARG A 193 -0.19 -7.35 -12.75
N GLU A 194 0.94 -7.34 -12.04
CA GLU A 194 1.80 -6.16 -11.84
C GLU A 194 2.56 -5.70 -13.08
N MET A 195 2.77 -6.59 -14.05
CA MET A 195 3.39 -6.27 -15.35
C MET A 195 2.40 -5.74 -16.39
N GLY A 196 1.18 -5.41 -15.95
CA GLY A 196 0.12 -4.96 -16.81
C GLY A 196 -0.49 -6.08 -17.66
N MET A 197 -0.39 -7.34 -17.24
CA MET A 197 -1.08 -8.46 -17.90
C MET A 197 -2.55 -8.61 -17.47
N ARG A 198 -3.00 -7.90 -16.42
CA ARG A 198 -4.42 -7.91 -15.99
C ARG A 198 -4.90 -6.53 -15.55
N MET A 199 -4.64 -5.46 -16.30
CA MET A 199 -5.48 -4.27 -16.21
C MET A 199 -6.84 -4.64 -16.82
N ARG A 200 -7.97 -4.36 -16.17
CA ARG A 200 -9.28 -4.73 -16.73
C ARG A 200 -10.36 -3.75 -16.31
N ILE A 201 -10.93 -3.08 -17.29
CA ILE A 201 -12.11 -2.23 -17.15
C ILE A 201 -13.18 -2.65 -18.15
N ILE A 202 -14.42 -2.70 -17.69
CA ILE A 202 -15.60 -3.01 -18.48
C ILE A 202 -16.51 -1.79 -18.47
N PHE A 203 -16.79 -1.25 -19.63
CA PHE A 203 -17.71 -0.14 -19.87
C PHE A 203 -19.08 -0.68 -20.26
N TYR A 204 -20.15 -0.02 -19.82
CA TYR A 204 -21.53 -0.41 -20.10
C TYR A 204 -22.31 0.79 -20.65
N GLU A 205 -23.13 0.53 -21.67
CA GLU A 205 -23.95 1.57 -22.31
C GLU A 205 -24.91 2.26 -21.34
N ASP A 206 -25.56 1.48 -20.46
CA ASP A 206 -26.56 1.99 -19.54
C ASP A 206 -26.06 2.00 -18.10
N ARG A 207 -26.84 2.62 -17.21
CA ARG A 207 -26.55 2.66 -15.77
C ARG A 207 -26.69 1.27 -15.14
N ASN A 208 -26.11 1.08 -13.96
CA ASN A 208 -26.19 -0.16 -13.19
C ASN A 208 -25.71 -1.41 -13.97
N PHE A 209 -24.67 -1.26 -14.80
CA PHE A 209 -24.02 -2.34 -15.53
C PHE A 209 -24.95 -3.06 -16.51
N GLN A 210 -25.85 -2.30 -17.15
CA GLN A 210 -26.83 -2.80 -18.12
C GLN A 210 -26.47 -2.38 -19.55
N GLY A 211 -27.12 -3.01 -20.53
CA GLY A 211 -26.91 -2.72 -21.96
C GLY A 211 -25.68 -3.43 -22.52
N ARG A 212 -25.20 -2.96 -23.69
CA ARG A 212 -23.99 -3.52 -24.30
C ARG A 212 -22.76 -3.14 -23.48
N SER A 213 -21.79 -4.05 -23.43
CA SER A 213 -20.55 -3.84 -22.72
C SER A 213 -19.34 -3.88 -23.65
N TYR A 214 -18.31 -3.09 -23.31
CA TYR A 214 -17.01 -3.13 -23.96
C TYR A 214 -15.93 -3.28 -22.90
N GLU A 215 -15.05 -4.25 -23.11
CA GLU A 215 -13.97 -4.58 -22.19
C GLU A 215 -12.63 -4.15 -22.79
N THR A 216 -11.76 -3.57 -21.96
CA THR A 216 -10.38 -3.29 -22.34
C THR A 216 -9.41 -3.45 -21.16
N SER A 217 -8.20 -3.85 -21.49
CA SER A 217 -7.04 -3.90 -20.60
C SER A 217 -6.01 -2.81 -20.90
N SER A 218 -6.30 -1.91 -21.84
CA SER A 218 -5.37 -0.95 -22.41
C SER A 218 -6.00 0.44 -22.62
N ASP A 219 -5.18 1.41 -23.03
CA ASP A 219 -5.64 2.75 -23.41
C ASP A 219 -6.69 2.63 -24.53
N CYS A 220 -7.83 3.30 -24.38
CA CYS A 220 -8.87 3.40 -25.40
C CYS A 220 -9.01 4.86 -25.81
N VAL A 221 -8.57 5.18 -27.03
CA VAL A 221 -8.60 6.54 -27.59
C VAL A 221 -10.03 7.03 -27.82
N ASP A 222 -10.92 6.13 -28.22
CA ASP A 222 -12.32 6.46 -28.54
C ASP A 222 -13.23 5.25 -28.30
N LEU A 223 -14.11 5.38 -27.30
CA LEU A 223 -15.10 4.37 -26.94
C LEU A 223 -16.28 4.35 -27.91
N THR A 224 -16.49 5.41 -28.71
CA THR A 224 -17.65 5.49 -29.62
C THR A 224 -17.62 4.45 -30.72
N SER A 225 -16.42 3.95 -31.05
CA SER A 225 -16.20 2.83 -31.97
C SER A 225 -16.78 1.50 -31.46
N TYR A 226 -17.01 1.37 -30.16
CA TYR A 226 -17.45 0.13 -29.51
C TYR A 226 -18.83 0.25 -28.86
N LEU A 227 -19.10 1.38 -28.20
CA LEU A 227 -20.36 1.66 -27.52
C LEU A 227 -20.92 2.99 -28.00
N SER A 228 -22.24 3.07 -28.21
CA SER A 228 -22.87 4.32 -28.64
C SER A 228 -22.84 5.41 -27.56
N ARG A 229 -22.73 4.99 -26.30
CA ARG A 229 -22.62 5.80 -25.08
C ARG A 229 -22.04 4.94 -23.95
N CYS A 230 -21.62 5.54 -22.85
CA CYS A 230 -21.15 4.81 -21.67
C CYS A 230 -21.62 5.50 -20.39
N HIS A 231 -22.46 4.82 -19.61
CA HIS A 231 -23.08 5.37 -18.41
C HIS A 231 -22.67 4.68 -17.10
N SER A 232 -22.08 3.49 -17.18
CA SER A 232 -21.49 2.82 -16.02
C SER A 232 -20.22 2.07 -16.41
N CYS A 233 -19.33 1.83 -15.46
CA CYS A 233 -18.16 1.00 -15.68
C CYS A 233 -17.80 0.18 -14.44
N ARG A 234 -17.20 -0.99 -14.66
CA ARG A 234 -16.64 -1.84 -13.61
C ARG A 234 -15.14 -1.98 -13.86
N VAL A 235 -14.34 -1.60 -12.89
CA VAL A 235 -12.90 -1.85 -12.93
C VAL A 235 -12.65 -3.13 -12.13
N GLU A 236 -12.21 -4.18 -12.79
CA GLU A 236 -11.91 -5.46 -12.12
C GLU A 236 -10.50 -5.49 -11.54
N SER A 237 -9.56 -4.81 -12.19
CA SER A 237 -8.17 -4.77 -11.75
C SER A 237 -7.42 -3.59 -12.37
N GLY A 238 -6.55 -2.96 -11.56
CA GLY A 238 -5.76 -1.80 -11.96
C GLY A 238 -6.46 -0.45 -11.82
N CYS A 239 -5.80 0.59 -12.33
CA CYS A 239 -6.25 1.98 -12.25
C CYS A 239 -6.34 2.58 -13.64
N PHE A 240 -7.45 3.29 -13.91
CA PHE A 240 -7.68 3.95 -15.17
C PHE A 240 -8.03 5.42 -14.94
N MET A 241 -7.60 6.27 -15.87
CA MET A 241 -8.18 7.60 -16.03
C MET A 241 -9.23 7.52 -17.13
N VAL A 242 -10.48 7.90 -16.84
CA VAL A 242 -11.54 8.00 -17.84
C VAL A 242 -11.80 9.46 -18.20
N TYR A 243 -12.22 9.68 -19.43
CA TYR A 243 -12.39 11.01 -20.01
C TYR A 243 -13.76 11.14 -20.67
N ASP A 244 -14.39 12.31 -20.57
CA ASP A 244 -15.68 12.60 -21.20
C ASP A 244 -15.57 12.98 -22.69
N ARG A 245 -14.35 13.10 -23.23
CA ARG A 245 -14.11 13.24 -24.69
C ARG A 245 -13.13 12.21 -25.20
N SER A 246 -13.20 11.94 -26.50
CA SER A 246 -12.24 11.09 -27.21
C SER A 246 -10.84 11.75 -27.20
N ASN A 247 -9.80 10.96 -27.50
CA ASN A 247 -8.40 11.38 -27.46
C ASN A 247 -7.92 11.89 -26.09
N TYR A 248 -8.50 11.39 -25.00
CA TYR A 248 -8.06 11.69 -23.63
C TYR A 248 -8.18 13.18 -23.28
N MET A 249 -9.21 13.83 -23.82
CA MET A 249 -9.48 15.25 -23.64
C MET A 249 -10.70 15.46 -22.74
N GLY A 250 -10.87 16.69 -22.26
CA GLY A 250 -12.01 17.07 -21.43
C GLY A 250 -11.83 16.70 -19.96
N ASN A 251 -12.96 16.53 -19.26
CA ASN A 251 -12.94 16.23 -17.84
C ASN A 251 -12.37 14.83 -17.62
N GLN A 252 -11.55 14.72 -16.57
CA GLN A 252 -10.82 13.51 -16.24
C GLN A 252 -11.35 12.98 -14.91
N TYR A 253 -11.57 11.67 -14.83
CA TYR A 253 -11.96 11.03 -13.59
C TYR A 253 -11.13 9.78 -13.36
N PHE A 254 -10.55 9.69 -12.17
CA PHE A 254 -9.76 8.53 -11.77
C PHE A 254 -10.71 7.41 -11.32
N VAL A 255 -10.66 6.27 -12.00
CA VAL A 255 -11.42 5.07 -11.66
C VAL A 255 -10.48 3.94 -11.24
N ARG A 256 -10.70 3.46 -10.02
CA ARG A 256 -10.02 2.32 -9.39
C ARG A 256 -10.89 1.07 -9.40
N ARG A 257 -10.32 -0.10 -9.08
CA ARG A 257 -11.07 -1.34 -8.86
C ARG A 257 -12.35 -1.07 -8.06
N GLY A 258 -13.49 -1.46 -8.62
CA GLY A 258 -14.79 -1.12 -8.07
C GLY A 258 -15.86 -0.96 -9.14
N GLU A 259 -17.06 -0.69 -8.66
CA GLU A 259 -18.28 -0.61 -9.44
C GLU A 259 -18.80 0.83 -9.51
N TYR A 260 -18.83 1.41 -10.70
CA TYR A 260 -19.31 2.77 -10.96
C TYR A 260 -20.63 2.68 -11.70
N SER A 261 -21.72 2.55 -10.93
CA SER A 261 -23.06 2.30 -11.46
C SER A 261 -23.68 3.49 -12.21
N ASP A 262 -23.15 4.70 -12.03
CA ASP A 262 -23.60 5.91 -12.72
C ASP A 262 -22.47 6.94 -12.84
N TYR A 263 -22.12 7.31 -14.07
CA TYR A 263 -21.15 8.38 -14.36
C TYR A 263 -21.58 9.75 -13.80
N SER A 264 -22.88 9.98 -13.58
CA SER A 264 -23.42 11.24 -13.04
C SER A 264 -22.91 11.55 -11.62
N ARG A 265 -22.37 10.55 -10.91
CA ARG A 265 -21.73 10.71 -9.60
C ARG A 265 -20.27 11.14 -9.69
N MET A 266 -19.69 11.17 -10.89
CA MET A 266 -18.34 11.64 -11.15
C MET A 266 -18.36 13.16 -11.29
N THR A 267 -17.87 13.86 -10.27
CA THR A 267 -17.84 15.33 -10.22
C THR A 267 -17.17 15.93 -11.45
N GLY A 268 -17.89 16.81 -12.17
CA GLY A 268 -17.39 17.52 -13.35
C GLY A 268 -17.72 16.86 -14.69
N PHE A 269 -18.24 15.63 -14.71
CA PHE A 269 -18.68 14.99 -15.96
C PHE A 269 -20.07 15.51 -16.37
N SER A 270 -20.19 15.97 -17.61
CA SER A 270 -21.46 16.45 -18.19
C SER A 270 -22.01 15.53 -19.29
N ASP A 271 -21.19 14.61 -19.80
CA ASP A 271 -21.54 13.64 -20.83
C ASP A 271 -20.97 12.24 -20.47
N CYS A 272 -21.26 11.24 -21.29
CA CYS A 272 -20.77 9.87 -21.16
C CYS A 272 -19.25 9.72 -21.30
N ILE A 273 -18.72 8.60 -20.79
CA ILE A 273 -17.29 8.28 -20.91
C ILE A 273 -16.95 7.98 -22.38
N ARG A 274 -15.93 8.66 -22.93
CA ARG A 274 -15.54 8.57 -24.36
C ARG A 274 -14.11 8.06 -24.59
N SER A 275 -13.22 8.12 -23.61
CA SER A 275 -11.90 7.50 -23.72
C SER A 275 -11.34 7.12 -22.36
N CYS A 276 -10.31 6.26 -22.32
CA CYS A 276 -9.66 5.86 -21.08
C CYS A 276 -8.15 5.62 -21.24
N ARG A 277 -7.38 5.83 -20.18
CA ARG A 277 -5.95 5.48 -20.11
C ARG A 277 -5.69 4.58 -18.92
N THR A 278 -4.83 3.60 -19.11
CA THR A 278 -4.24 2.87 -17.99
C THR A 278 -3.25 3.77 -17.26
N ILE A 279 -3.16 3.61 -15.94
CA ILE A 279 -2.17 4.28 -15.11
C ILE A 279 -1.12 3.23 -14.72
N PRO A 280 0.01 3.15 -15.44
CA PRO A 280 1.04 2.16 -15.15
C PRO A 280 1.76 2.52 -13.85
N MET A 281 2.31 1.51 -13.18
CA MET A 281 3.22 1.73 -12.06
C MET A 281 4.52 2.35 -12.56
N HIS A 282 4.94 3.47 -11.96
CA HIS A 282 6.25 4.08 -12.21
C HIS A 282 7.23 3.69 -11.10
N ARG A 283 8.43 3.23 -11.47
CA ARG A 283 9.50 2.82 -10.54
C ARG A 283 10.76 3.69 -10.64
N GLY A 284 10.66 4.88 -11.26
CA GLY A 284 11.78 5.79 -11.52
C GLY A 284 11.68 7.13 -10.77
N PRO A 285 12.65 8.06 -10.97
CA PRO A 285 12.55 9.40 -10.41
C PRO A 285 11.33 10.15 -10.94
N PHE A 286 10.84 11.16 -10.21
CA PHE A 286 9.77 12.04 -10.69
C PHE A 286 10.37 13.36 -11.15
N ARG A 287 10.02 13.77 -12.36
CA ARG A 287 10.62 14.96 -12.96
C ARG A 287 9.67 15.62 -13.95
N MET A 288 9.36 16.89 -13.75
CA MET A 288 8.49 17.68 -14.61
C MET A 288 9.05 19.10 -14.79
N LYS A 289 8.85 19.71 -15.94
CA LYS A 289 9.06 21.15 -16.17
C LYS A 289 7.72 21.82 -16.39
N ILE A 290 7.45 22.90 -15.68
CA ILE A 290 6.27 23.73 -15.88
C ILE A 290 6.67 25.08 -16.49
N TYR A 291 5.76 25.64 -17.26
CA TYR A 291 5.99 26.86 -18.03
C TYR A 291 4.81 27.82 -17.85
N GLU A 292 5.16 29.10 -17.69
CA GLU A 292 4.18 30.16 -17.47
C GLU A 292 3.23 30.37 -18.66
N ARG A 293 3.70 30.09 -19.89
CA ARG A 293 2.91 30.26 -21.12
C ARG A 293 2.78 28.96 -21.89
N GLU A 294 1.82 28.93 -22.81
CA GLU A 294 1.68 27.86 -23.80
C GLU A 294 2.96 27.68 -24.64
N ASN A 295 3.07 26.52 -25.30
CA ASN A 295 4.19 26.12 -26.16
C ASN A 295 5.57 26.21 -25.47
N PHE A 296 5.62 25.90 -24.17
CA PHE A 296 6.83 25.93 -23.35
C PHE A 296 7.49 27.32 -23.27
N GLY A 297 6.67 28.37 -23.40
CA GLY A 297 7.11 29.77 -23.30
C GLY A 297 7.05 30.35 -21.89
N GLY A 298 7.64 31.52 -21.70
CA GLY A 298 7.64 32.23 -20.41
C GLY A 298 8.63 31.66 -19.41
N GLN A 299 8.41 31.94 -18.11
CA GLN A 299 9.27 31.41 -17.05
C GLN A 299 9.12 29.89 -16.94
N MET A 300 10.26 29.18 -16.80
CA MET A 300 10.33 27.72 -16.69
C MET A 300 10.85 27.32 -15.31
N HIS A 301 10.18 26.36 -14.69
CA HIS A 301 10.63 25.75 -13.45
C HIS A 301 10.62 24.24 -13.54
N GLU A 302 11.69 23.62 -13.04
CA GLU A 302 11.81 22.19 -12.92
C GLU A 302 11.34 21.73 -11.54
N LEU A 303 10.41 20.79 -11.52
CA LEU A 303 9.85 20.15 -10.33
C LEU A 303 10.33 18.71 -10.25
N MET A 304 10.98 18.41 -9.14
CA MET A 304 11.23 17.06 -8.65
C MET A 304 10.41 16.77 -7.39
N GLU A 305 9.57 17.73 -6.97
CA GLU A 305 8.82 17.70 -5.72
C GLU A 305 7.40 18.22 -5.87
N ASP A 306 6.55 17.92 -4.88
CA ASP A 306 5.20 18.49 -4.78
C ASP A 306 5.29 20.02 -4.61
N CYS A 307 4.28 20.73 -5.09
CA CYS A 307 4.18 22.18 -5.03
C CYS A 307 2.79 22.58 -4.53
N ASP A 308 2.68 22.98 -3.27
CA ASP A 308 1.40 23.38 -2.65
C ASP A 308 0.83 24.69 -3.23
N SER A 309 1.70 25.57 -3.75
CA SER A 309 1.32 26.83 -4.37
C SER A 309 2.38 27.23 -5.39
N ILE A 310 2.03 27.20 -6.67
CA ILE A 310 2.89 27.61 -7.79
C ILE A 310 3.21 29.11 -7.67
N GLN A 311 2.20 29.92 -7.31
CA GLN A 311 2.34 31.35 -7.12
C GLN A 311 3.29 31.68 -5.98
N ASP A 312 3.17 31.03 -4.82
CA ASP A 312 4.04 31.34 -3.68
C ASP A 312 5.46 30.79 -3.87
N ARG A 313 5.59 29.59 -4.45
CA ARG A 313 6.89 28.93 -4.62
C ARG A 313 7.73 29.55 -5.73
N PHE A 314 7.10 29.87 -6.86
CA PHE A 314 7.82 30.28 -8.07
C PHE A 314 7.52 31.73 -8.48
N ARG A 315 6.58 32.42 -7.81
CA ARG A 315 6.07 33.74 -8.24
C ARG A 315 5.51 33.72 -9.66
N MET A 316 5.11 32.54 -10.11
CA MET A 316 4.52 32.30 -11.42
C MET A 316 3.02 32.55 -11.33
N SER A 317 2.51 33.42 -12.21
CA SER A 317 1.13 33.89 -12.16
C SER A 317 0.12 32.87 -12.71
N ASP A 318 0.57 32.01 -13.64
CA ASP A 318 -0.23 30.98 -14.27
C ASP A 318 0.69 29.87 -14.80
N CYS A 319 0.19 28.65 -14.88
CA CYS A 319 0.90 27.50 -15.43
C CYS A 319 0.10 26.99 -16.63
N GLN A 320 0.61 27.19 -17.85
CA GLN A 320 -0.14 26.98 -19.08
C GLN A 320 0.38 25.83 -19.96
N SER A 321 1.62 25.40 -19.74
CA SER A 321 2.17 24.21 -20.41
C SER A 321 3.20 23.50 -19.52
N CYS A 322 3.46 22.22 -19.80
CA CYS A 322 4.46 21.45 -19.07
C CYS A 322 5.05 20.30 -19.89
N ASN A 323 6.24 19.86 -19.50
CA ASN A 323 6.87 18.64 -19.99
C ASN A 323 7.11 17.70 -18.80
N VAL A 324 6.37 16.60 -18.76
CA VAL A 324 6.57 15.54 -17.78
C VAL A 324 7.63 14.61 -18.32
N MET A 325 8.83 14.67 -17.74
CA MET A 325 9.95 13.81 -18.14
C MET A 325 9.78 12.41 -17.55
N ASP A 326 9.45 12.35 -16.25
CA ASP A 326 9.33 11.09 -15.51
C ASP A 326 8.21 11.15 -14.46
N GLY A 327 7.57 10.00 -14.24
CA GLY A 327 6.52 9.82 -13.24
C GLY A 327 5.14 10.36 -13.63
N HIS A 328 4.22 10.23 -12.71
CA HIS A 328 2.82 10.62 -12.84
C HIS A 328 2.52 11.80 -11.93
N TRP A 329 1.86 12.82 -12.46
CA TRP A 329 1.66 14.09 -11.75
C TRP A 329 0.18 14.48 -11.74
N LEU A 330 -0.26 15.04 -10.62
CA LEU A 330 -1.58 15.65 -10.48
C LEU A 330 -1.43 17.16 -10.32
N LEU A 331 -2.06 17.92 -11.19
CA LEU A 331 -2.14 19.37 -11.10
C LEU A 331 -3.54 19.75 -10.61
N TYR A 332 -3.64 20.78 -9.79
CA TYR A 332 -4.88 21.23 -9.17
C TYR A 332 -5.12 22.71 -9.43
N GLU A 333 -6.39 23.08 -9.60
CA GLU A 333 -6.84 24.45 -9.85
C GLU A 333 -6.53 25.41 -8.69
N GLN A 334 -6.57 24.93 -7.45
CA GLN A 334 -6.38 25.77 -6.27
C GLN A 334 -5.10 25.40 -5.52
N PRO A 335 -4.53 26.31 -4.71
CA PRO A 335 -3.48 25.98 -3.77
C PRO A 335 -3.90 24.84 -2.83
N HIS A 336 -2.91 24.14 -2.29
CA HIS A 336 -3.11 23.03 -1.35
C HIS A 336 -3.99 21.91 -1.89
N TYR A 337 -3.86 21.60 -3.18
CA TYR A 337 -4.43 20.42 -3.83
C TYR A 337 -5.96 20.41 -3.84
N ARG A 338 -6.57 21.58 -4.00
CA ARG A 338 -8.02 21.77 -4.02
C ARG A 338 -8.54 22.10 -5.42
N GLY A 339 -9.85 22.01 -5.58
CA GLY A 339 -10.52 22.29 -6.84
C GLY A 339 -10.36 21.16 -7.86
N ARG A 340 -10.61 21.46 -9.13
CA ARG A 340 -10.53 20.49 -10.21
C ARG A 340 -9.08 20.00 -10.39
N MET A 341 -8.92 18.69 -10.62
CA MET A 341 -7.61 18.07 -10.85
C MET A 341 -7.37 17.74 -12.32
N MET A 342 -6.11 17.67 -12.71
CA MET A 342 -5.64 17.19 -14.00
C MET A 342 -4.53 16.18 -13.80
N TYR A 343 -4.67 15.02 -14.42
CA TYR A 343 -3.65 13.98 -14.42
C TYR A 343 -2.74 14.10 -15.64
N LEU A 344 -1.44 13.98 -15.40
CA LEU A 344 -0.41 14.00 -16.42
C LEU A 344 0.48 12.77 -16.32
N ARG A 345 0.65 12.09 -17.45
CA ARG A 345 1.65 11.04 -17.66
C ARG A 345 2.94 11.62 -18.28
N PRO A 346 4.05 10.88 -18.35
CA PRO A 346 5.22 11.31 -19.11
C PRO A 346 4.85 11.74 -20.54
N GLY A 347 5.34 12.91 -20.95
CA GLY A 347 5.03 13.53 -22.23
C GLY A 347 5.00 15.06 -22.22
N GLU A 348 4.83 15.61 -23.40
CA GLU A 348 4.80 17.04 -23.69
C GLU A 348 3.36 17.57 -23.78
N TYR A 349 3.05 18.59 -22.98
CA TYR A 349 1.75 19.23 -22.90
C TYR A 349 1.88 20.70 -23.25
N LYS A 350 1.67 21.04 -24.53
CA LYS A 350 1.93 22.37 -25.09
C LYS A 350 0.88 23.42 -24.70
N SER A 351 -0.36 23.02 -24.45
CA SER A 351 -1.41 23.91 -23.95
C SER A 351 -2.40 23.09 -23.14
N PHE A 352 -2.63 23.47 -21.88
CA PHE A 352 -3.70 22.87 -21.09
C PHE A 352 -5.09 23.31 -21.58
N ARG A 353 -5.17 24.47 -22.24
CA ARG A 353 -6.41 24.97 -22.82
C ARG A 353 -6.94 24.05 -23.91
N ASP A 354 -6.06 23.60 -24.80
CA ASP A 354 -6.40 22.70 -25.89
C ASP A 354 -6.84 21.30 -25.42
N MET A 355 -6.47 20.92 -24.19
CA MET A 355 -6.91 19.67 -23.56
C MET A 355 -8.33 19.76 -22.97
N GLY A 356 -9.02 20.87 -23.15
CA GLY A 356 -10.37 21.09 -22.61
C GLY A 356 -10.39 21.70 -21.21
N MET A 357 -9.24 22.12 -20.68
CA MET A 357 -9.11 22.74 -19.34
C MET A 357 -8.95 24.27 -19.42
N GLY A 358 -9.42 24.91 -20.50
CA GLY A 358 -9.14 26.32 -20.82
C GLY A 358 -9.57 27.39 -19.82
N SER A 359 -10.36 27.05 -18.81
CA SER A 359 -10.72 27.96 -17.71
C SER A 359 -9.89 27.78 -16.45
N MET A 360 -9.13 26.67 -16.35
CA MET A 360 -8.42 26.30 -15.13
C MET A 360 -7.05 26.98 -15.09
N ARG A 361 -6.76 27.61 -13.96
CA ARG A 361 -5.42 28.09 -13.62
C ARG A 361 -4.83 27.12 -12.62
N PHE A 362 -3.77 26.41 -12.99
CA PHE A 362 -3.16 25.46 -12.07
C PHE A 362 -2.37 26.20 -11.02
N SER A 363 -2.62 25.85 -9.75
CA SER A 363 -2.04 26.53 -8.61
C SER A 363 -1.33 25.58 -7.65
N SER A 364 -1.54 24.27 -7.73
CA SER A 364 -0.74 23.30 -6.96
C SER A 364 -0.53 21.99 -7.72
N ILE A 365 0.51 21.24 -7.35
CA ILE A 365 1.02 20.07 -8.06
C ILE A 365 1.42 19.00 -7.06
N ARG A 366 0.99 17.76 -7.24
CA ARG A 366 1.30 16.69 -6.30
C ARG A 366 1.63 15.33 -6.93
N ARG A 367 2.50 14.60 -6.24
CA ARG A 367 2.79 13.17 -6.40
C ARG A 367 1.94 12.35 -5.42
N ILE A 368 2.01 11.03 -5.53
CA ILE A 368 1.06 10.10 -4.91
C ILE A 368 1.78 9.27 -3.82
N ILE A 369 1.20 9.09 -2.62
CA ILE A 369 1.59 8.04 -1.66
C ILE A 369 0.75 6.80 -1.94
N ILE A 370 1.39 5.62 -1.88
CA ILE A 370 0.74 4.35 -2.17
C ILE A 370 0.76 3.47 -0.93
N PHE A 371 -0.41 3.18 -0.39
CA PHE A 371 -0.65 2.19 0.67
C PHE A 371 -0.98 0.85 0.04
N TYR A 372 -0.54 -0.26 0.62
CA TYR A 372 -0.74 -1.62 0.10
C TYR A 372 -1.30 -2.53 1.19
N GLU A 373 -2.26 -3.40 0.85
CA GLU A 373 -2.92 -4.30 1.79
C GLU A 373 -1.96 -5.24 2.50
N ASP A 374 -1.03 -5.80 1.73
CA ASP A 374 -0.10 -6.81 2.20
C ASP A 374 1.31 -6.24 2.35
N ARG A 375 2.19 -7.01 2.97
CA ARG A 375 3.62 -6.69 3.08
C ARG A 375 4.28 -6.75 1.70
N ASP A 376 5.48 -6.19 1.61
CA ASP A 376 6.31 -6.18 0.40
C ASP A 376 5.61 -5.57 -0.84
N PHE A 377 4.70 -4.61 -0.60
CA PHE A 377 3.96 -3.86 -1.62
C PHE A 377 2.98 -4.72 -2.44
N GLN A 378 2.36 -5.70 -1.80
CA GLN A 378 1.41 -6.64 -2.40
C GLN A 378 -0.06 -6.33 -2.04
N GLY A 379 -1.00 -7.01 -2.70
CA GLY A 379 -2.44 -6.86 -2.42
C GLY A 379 -3.06 -5.62 -3.05
N HIS A 380 -4.27 -5.23 -2.59
CA HIS A 380 -4.87 -3.97 -3.06
C HIS A 380 -4.05 -2.77 -2.64
N SER A 381 -3.99 -1.76 -3.50
CA SER A 381 -3.33 -0.50 -3.19
C SER A 381 -4.30 0.67 -3.16
N TYR A 382 -4.04 1.59 -2.23
CA TYR A 382 -4.74 2.85 -2.11
C TYR A 382 -3.76 4.00 -2.28
N GLU A 383 -3.96 4.72 -3.36
CA GLU A 383 -3.22 5.90 -3.71
C GLU A 383 -3.93 7.12 -3.13
N THR A 384 -3.26 7.81 -2.23
CA THR A 384 -3.74 9.12 -1.77
C THR A 384 -2.64 10.14 -1.91
N SER A 385 -3.03 11.39 -1.74
CA SER A 385 -2.06 12.43 -1.50
C SER A 385 -2.54 13.24 -0.30
N SER A 386 -3.82 13.54 -0.15
CA SER A 386 -4.37 14.24 1.01
C SER A 386 -4.42 13.41 2.30
N ASP A 387 -4.78 14.06 3.41
CA ASP A 387 -5.20 13.40 4.64
C ASP A 387 -6.27 12.34 4.33
N CYS A 388 -6.19 11.21 5.02
CA CYS A 388 -7.14 10.11 4.96
C CYS A 388 -7.47 9.73 6.40
N ASP A 389 -8.68 10.04 6.83
CA ASP A 389 -9.19 9.74 8.17
C ASP A 389 -9.50 8.26 8.36
N ASP A 390 -9.82 7.52 7.30
CA ASP A 390 -10.05 6.09 7.42
C ASP A 390 -9.62 5.31 6.16
N LEU A 391 -8.48 4.63 6.24
CA LEU A 391 -7.96 3.78 5.16
C LEU A 391 -8.76 2.49 5.02
N THR A 392 -9.52 2.06 6.04
CA THR A 392 -10.34 0.83 5.95
C THR A 392 -11.47 0.94 4.93
N SER A 393 -11.88 2.16 4.62
CA SER A 393 -12.82 2.47 3.55
C SER A 393 -12.28 2.11 2.15
N PHE A 394 -10.97 1.86 2.03
CA PHE A 394 -10.29 1.61 0.75
C PHE A 394 -9.49 0.30 0.72
N LEU A 395 -8.95 -0.11 1.86
CA LEU A 395 -8.13 -1.32 1.99
C LEU A 395 -8.60 -2.14 3.20
N ASN A 396 -8.69 -3.47 3.06
CA ASN A 396 -9.06 -4.34 4.20
C ASN A 396 -7.97 -4.37 5.28
N ARG A 397 -6.74 -4.09 4.88
CA ARG A 397 -5.53 -3.97 5.71
C ARG A 397 -4.59 -2.99 5.02
N CYS A 398 -3.58 -2.49 5.69
CA CYS A 398 -2.52 -1.76 5.00
C CYS A 398 -1.24 -2.18 5.68
N SER A 399 -0.41 -3.02 5.07
CA SER A 399 0.76 -3.63 5.72
C SER A 399 2.09 -3.27 5.06
N SER A 400 2.07 -2.49 3.98
CA SER A 400 3.25 -1.82 3.43
C SER A 400 2.86 -0.52 2.75
N CYS A 401 3.81 0.41 2.59
CA CYS A 401 3.54 1.67 1.89
C CYS A 401 4.79 2.24 1.22
N ARG A 402 4.61 2.92 0.10
CA ARG A 402 5.66 3.68 -0.58
C ARG A 402 5.37 5.15 -0.51
N VAL A 403 6.28 5.89 0.11
CA VAL A 403 6.21 7.34 0.18
C VAL A 403 7.11 7.89 -0.91
N GLU A 404 6.50 8.19 -2.06
CA GLU A 404 7.19 8.79 -3.20
C GLU A 404 7.62 10.24 -2.92
N SER A 405 6.90 10.92 -2.01
CA SER A 405 7.01 12.37 -1.79
C SER A 405 6.46 12.80 -0.44
N GLY A 406 7.04 13.85 0.15
CA GLY A 406 6.48 14.51 1.33
C GLY A 406 6.72 13.74 2.62
N CYS A 407 6.15 14.28 3.70
CA CYS A 407 6.17 13.64 5.01
C CYS A 407 4.73 13.38 5.45
N PHE A 408 4.48 12.18 5.95
CA PHE A 408 3.18 11.78 6.44
C PHE A 408 3.27 11.38 7.90
N MET A 409 2.30 11.82 8.70
CA MET A 409 2.01 11.19 9.97
C MET A 409 1.02 10.07 9.70
N VAL A 410 1.37 8.84 10.05
CA VAL A 410 0.46 7.70 9.92
C VAL A 410 0.02 7.21 11.29
N TYR A 411 -1.17 6.64 11.32
CA TYR A 411 -1.87 6.22 12.53
C TYR A 411 -2.35 4.78 12.37
N ASP A 412 -2.26 3.97 13.41
CA ASP A 412 -2.71 2.57 13.39
C ASP A 412 -4.23 2.41 13.62
N ARG A 413 -4.94 3.50 13.89
CA ARG A 413 -6.41 3.56 13.89
C ARG A 413 -6.94 4.64 12.96
N SER A 414 -8.21 4.51 12.61
CA SER A 414 -8.97 5.54 11.89
C SER A 414 -9.13 6.80 12.74
N ASN A 415 -9.59 7.89 12.12
CA ASN A 415 -9.76 9.21 12.70
C ASN A 415 -8.51 9.81 13.35
N TYR A 416 -7.31 9.44 12.86
CA TYR A 416 -6.03 9.94 13.33
C TYR A 416 -5.75 9.62 14.80
N MET A 417 -6.19 8.43 15.22
CA MET A 417 -6.08 7.93 16.58
C MET A 417 -5.06 6.80 16.69
N GLY A 418 -4.62 6.51 17.92
CA GLY A 418 -3.70 5.42 18.21
C GLY A 418 -2.22 5.80 18.04
N ASN A 419 -1.40 4.79 17.75
CA ASN A 419 0.04 4.95 17.60
C ASN A 419 0.36 5.81 16.39
N GLN A 420 1.38 6.67 16.52
CA GLN A 420 1.77 7.63 15.48
C GLN A 420 3.15 7.30 14.95
N TYR A 421 3.34 7.37 13.63
CA TYR A 421 4.64 7.21 13.02
C TYR A 421 4.88 8.23 11.90
N PHE A 422 6.11 8.73 11.83
CA PHE A 422 6.52 9.71 10.83
C PHE A 422 7.14 8.99 9.64
N LEU A 423 6.40 8.96 8.52
CA LEU A 423 6.92 8.48 7.26
C LEU A 423 7.64 9.61 6.52
N ARG A 424 8.88 9.33 6.14
CA ARG A 424 9.66 10.11 5.19
C ARG A 424 9.58 9.43 3.83
N ARG A 425 10.13 10.09 2.80
CA ARG A 425 10.36 9.45 1.51
C ARG A 425 11.08 8.12 1.69
N GLY A 426 10.53 7.05 1.15
CA GLY A 426 11.09 5.71 1.26
C GLY A 426 10.08 4.59 1.03
N ASP A 427 10.63 3.39 0.92
CA ASP A 427 9.91 2.14 0.76
C ASP A 427 9.80 1.45 2.11
N TYR A 428 8.57 1.26 2.59
CA TYR A 428 8.27 0.57 3.85
C TYR A 428 7.61 -0.76 3.52
N SER A 429 8.43 -1.79 3.28
CA SER A 429 8.00 -3.14 2.90
C SER A 429 7.23 -3.86 4.02
N ASP A 430 7.49 -3.48 5.26
CA ASP A 430 6.66 -3.79 6.41
C ASP A 430 6.80 -2.67 7.45
N TYR A 431 6.09 -2.81 8.58
CA TYR A 431 6.13 -1.83 9.67
C TYR A 431 6.89 -2.35 10.89
N SER A 432 7.75 -3.36 10.73
CA SER A 432 8.57 -3.90 11.82
C SER A 432 9.54 -2.87 12.39
N CYS A 433 9.94 -1.90 11.57
CA CYS A 433 10.77 -0.76 11.97
C CYS A 433 9.98 0.36 12.70
N MET A 434 8.65 0.24 12.80
CA MET A 434 7.77 1.21 13.44
C MET A 434 7.47 0.80 14.87
N THR A 435 8.21 1.37 15.83
CA THR A 435 8.08 1.07 17.25
C THR A 435 6.65 1.29 17.74
N GLY A 436 5.97 0.21 18.14
CA GLY A 436 4.63 0.25 18.74
C GLY A 436 3.46 0.17 17.75
N PHE A 437 3.70 0.01 16.45
CA PHE A 437 2.65 -0.11 15.44
C PHE A 437 2.10 -1.54 15.34
N SER A 438 0.78 -1.65 15.16
CA SER A 438 0.03 -2.91 15.09
C SER A 438 -0.12 -3.41 13.65
N ASP A 439 0.99 -3.66 12.93
CA ASP A 439 1.04 -4.25 11.57
C ASP A 439 0.16 -3.62 10.47
N CYS A 440 -0.60 -2.56 10.79
CA CYS A 440 -1.49 -1.89 9.88
C CYS A 440 -1.58 -0.38 10.10
N ILE A 441 -1.54 0.38 9.00
CA ILE A 441 -1.84 1.81 8.99
C ILE A 441 -3.32 1.98 8.65
N ARG A 442 -4.06 2.75 9.46
CA ARG A 442 -5.52 2.93 9.31
C ARG A 442 -5.95 4.37 9.09
N SER A 443 -5.10 5.35 9.33
CA SER A 443 -5.29 6.71 8.82
C SER A 443 -3.95 7.41 8.60
N CYS A 444 -3.93 8.47 7.79
CA CYS A 444 -2.74 9.25 7.52
C CYS A 444 -3.04 10.75 7.41
N ARG A 445 -2.13 11.59 7.90
CA ARG A 445 -2.14 13.04 7.70
C ARG A 445 -0.89 13.49 6.97
N THR A 446 -1.09 14.45 6.10
CA THR A 446 -0.02 15.23 5.50
C THR A 446 0.62 16.12 6.56
N ILE A 447 1.95 16.19 6.54
CA ILE A 447 2.70 17.14 7.37
C ILE A 447 3.11 18.29 6.46
N PRO A 448 2.57 19.51 6.68
CA PRO A 448 2.95 20.66 5.90
C PRO A 448 4.45 20.93 6.04
N MET A 449 5.13 21.24 4.95
CA MET A 449 6.51 21.74 5.05
C MET A 449 6.47 23.17 5.64
N HIS A 450 7.06 23.33 6.83
CA HIS A 450 7.17 24.64 7.49
C HIS A 450 8.33 25.44 6.91
N ARG A 451 8.08 26.69 6.50
CA ARG A 451 9.09 27.62 5.95
C ARG A 451 9.43 28.80 6.90
N GLY A 452 8.84 28.82 8.10
CA GLY A 452 9.11 29.83 9.14
C GLY A 452 10.20 29.39 10.14
N SER A 453 10.38 30.17 11.20
CA SER A 453 11.21 29.75 12.34
C SER A 453 10.55 28.59 13.08
N PHE A 454 11.34 27.68 13.63
CA PHE A 454 10.80 26.71 14.59
C PHE A 454 10.81 27.36 15.97
N LYS A 455 9.71 27.24 16.72
CA LYS A 455 9.63 27.78 18.07
C LYS A 455 8.67 27.00 18.97
N ILE A 456 9.20 26.38 20.02
CA ILE A 456 8.42 25.67 21.04
C ILE A 456 8.85 26.08 22.44
N ARG A 457 7.90 26.18 23.36
CA ARG A 457 8.14 26.28 24.80
C ARG A 457 7.73 25.00 25.49
N ILE A 458 8.63 24.42 26.27
CA ILE A 458 8.39 23.23 27.07
C ILE A 458 8.38 23.60 28.55
N TYR A 459 7.57 22.88 29.34
CA TYR A 459 7.34 23.15 30.75
C TYR A 459 7.44 21.87 31.58
N GLU A 460 8.02 21.99 32.77
CA GLU A 460 8.26 20.86 33.67
C GLU A 460 6.97 20.23 34.23
N ARG A 461 5.90 21.04 34.37
CA ARG A 461 4.60 20.58 34.91
C ARG A 461 3.47 20.81 33.93
N GLU A 462 2.35 20.12 34.17
CA GLU A 462 1.08 20.35 33.47
C GLU A 462 0.62 21.81 33.60
N ASN A 463 -0.27 22.24 32.68
CA ASN A 463 -0.85 23.58 32.62
C ASN A 463 0.18 24.72 32.54
N PHE A 464 1.30 24.48 31.84
CA PHE A 464 2.38 25.44 31.65
C PHE A 464 3.05 25.89 32.96
N GLY A 465 3.05 25.02 33.97
CA GLY A 465 3.68 25.25 35.26
C GLY A 465 5.13 24.78 35.34
N GLY A 466 5.85 25.21 36.39
CA GLY A 466 7.23 24.80 36.62
C GLY A 466 8.24 25.59 35.77
N GLN A 467 9.45 25.03 35.62
CA GLN A 467 10.51 25.63 34.82
C GLN A 467 10.14 25.61 33.32
N MET A 468 10.45 26.68 32.59
CA MET A 468 10.13 26.86 31.17
C MET A 468 11.41 27.03 30.35
N HIS A 469 11.48 26.32 29.22
CA HIS A 469 12.55 26.46 28.24
C HIS A 469 11.99 26.68 26.83
N GLU A 470 12.65 27.55 26.08
CA GLU A 470 12.31 27.85 24.69
C GLU A 470 13.35 27.21 23.76
N LEU A 471 12.87 26.51 22.75
CA LEU A 471 13.65 25.78 21.76
C LEU A 471 13.33 26.33 20.37
N MET A 472 14.37 26.57 19.57
CA MET A 472 14.28 26.99 18.17
C MET A 472 14.97 26.02 17.20
N GLU A 473 15.61 24.99 17.74
CA GLU A 473 16.40 23.99 17.04
C GLU A 473 16.21 22.63 17.73
N ASP A 474 16.70 21.58 17.07
CA ASP A 474 16.62 20.22 17.59
C ASP A 474 17.32 20.08 18.95
N CYS A 475 16.79 19.19 19.80
CA CYS A 475 17.32 18.93 21.13
C CYS A 475 17.35 17.42 21.38
N GLU A 476 18.54 16.83 21.40
CA GLU A 476 18.71 15.38 21.57
C GLU A 476 18.34 14.90 22.97
N SER A 477 18.51 15.74 24.00
CA SER A 477 18.17 15.40 25.39
C SER A 477 17.79 16.66 26.16
N ILE A 478 16.50 16.77 26.49
CA ILE A 478 15.96 17.87 27.30
C ILE A 478 16.57 17.84 28.71
N GLN A 479 16.74 16.63 29.28
CA GLN A 479 17.31 16.43 30.61
C GLN A 479 18.77 16.90 30.68
N ASP A 480 19.60 16.55 29.69
CA ASP A 480 21.01 16.93 29.70
C ASP A 480 21.22 18.40 29.38
N ARG A 481 20.43 18.96 28.45
CA ARG A 481 20.57 20.35 28.01
C ARG A 481 20.06 21.36 29.04
N PHE A 482 19.00 21.03 29.76
CA PHE A 482 18.31 21.98 30.65
C PHE A 482 18.25 21.55 32.11
N HIS A 483 18.74 20.36 32.46
CA HIS A 483 18.57 19.75 33.78
C HIS A 483 17.11 19.63 34.20
N MET A 484 16.19 19.55 33.23
CA MET A 484 14.76 19.44 33.48
C MET A 484 14.40 17.97 33.68
N SER A 485 13.82 17.66 34.85
CA SER A 485 13.58 16.28 35.29
C SER A 485 12.42 15.59 34.58
N ASP A 486 11.43 16.36 34.14
CA ASP A 486 10.26 15.89 33.41
C ASP A 486 9.75 16.99 32.48
N CYS A 487 9.05 16.63 31.41
CA CYS A 487 8.43 17.57 30.48
C CYS A 487 6.96 17.20 30.34
N GLN A 488 6.05 17.96 30.92
CA GLN A 488 4.64 17.56 31.04
C GLN A 488 3.65 18.41 30.23
N SER A 489 4.06 19.60 29.78
CA SER A 489 3.24 20.44 28.89
C SER A 489 4.10 21.28 27.95
N CYS A 490 3.52 21.74 26.84
CA CYS A 490 4.22 22.61 25.89
C CYS A 490 3.29 23.56 25.15
N HIS A 491 3.84 24.68 24.70
CA HIS A 491 3.21 25.60 23.77
C HIS A 491 4.05 25.64 22.49
N VAL A 492 3.51 25.11 21.40
CA VAL A 492 4.13 25.20 20.08
C VAL A 492 3.72 26.53 19.47
N MET A 493 4.65 27.48 19.41
CA MET A 493 4.37 28.81 18.85
C MET A 493 4.49 28.80 17.33
N ASP A 494 5.51 28.13 16.80
CA ASP A 494 5.77 28.10 15.38
C ASP A 494 6.43 26.79 14.94
N GLY A 495 6.08 26.35 13.74
CA GLY A 495 6.51 25.10 13.15
C GLY A 495 5.86 23.84 13.73
N HIS A 496 6.31 22.70 13.21
CA HIS A 496 5.84 21.37 13.56
C HIS A 496 6.95 20.64 14.31
N TRP A 497 6.64 20.09 15.48
CA TRP A 497 7.65 19.49 16.36
C TRP A 497 7.38 18.01 16.59
N LEU A 498 8.45 17.22 16.66
CA LEU A 498 8.41 15.82 17.09
C LEU A 498 9.05 15.75 18.47
N LEU A 499 8.26 15.42 19.48
CA LEU A 499 8.74 15.20 20.85
C LEU A 499 8.89 13.70 21.08
N TYR A 500 10.05 13.27 21.57
CA TYR A 500 10.34 11.86 21.86
C TYR A 500 10.35 11.63 23.37
N GLU A 501 9.81 10.50 23.82
CA GLU A 501 9.81 10.11 25.24
C GLU A 501 11.22 9.84 25.79
N GLN A 502 12.16 9.42 24.94
CA GLN A 502 13.53 9.12 25.35
C GLN A 502 14.55 9.99 24.61
N PRO A 503 15.73 10.25 25.23
CA PRO A 503 16.83 10.93 24.58
C PRO A 503 17.29 10.26 23.27
N GLN A 504 17.97 11.04 22.43
CA GLN A 504 18.46 10.66 21.10
C GLN A 504 17.35 10.16 20.16
N TYR A 505 16.18 10.79 20.22
CA TYR A 505 15.02 10.51 19.37
C TYR A 505 14.52 9.06 19.47
N ARG A 506 14.53 8.51 20.70
CA ARG A 506 14.09 7.15 20.98
C ARG A 506 12.75 7.11 21.72
N GLY A 507 12.16 5.93 21.80
CA GLY A 507 10.86 5.75 22.46
C GLY A 507 9.71 6.26 21.59
N ARG A 508 8.57 6.57 22.24
CA ARG A 508 7.38 7.05 21.54
C ARG A 508 7.61 8.47 21.03
N MET A 509 7.13 8.72 19.81
CA MET A 509 7.11 10.03 19.17
C MET A 509 5.72 10.66 19.31
N MET A 510 5.67 11.94 19.65
CA MET A 510 4.46 12.76 19.66
C MET A 510 4.61 13.87 18.63
N TYR A 511 3.62 13.98 17.74
CA TYR A 511 3.55 15.05 16.76
C TYR A 511 2.78 16.25 17.31
N LEU A 512 3.47 17.39 17.39
CA LEU A 512 2.96 18.63 17.95
C LEU A 512 2.79 19.67 16.84
N ARG A 513 1.55 20.14 16.66
CA ARG A 513 1.18 21.25 15.77
C ARG A 513 1.23 22.57 16.54
N PRO A 514 1.27 23.73 15.87
CA PRO A 514 1.08 25.01 16.53
C PRO A 514 -0.16 24.98 17.43
N GLY A 515 0.00 25.31 18.71
CA GLY A 515 -1.05 25.16 19.71
C GLY A 515 -0.55 24.91 21.14
N GLU A 516 -1.53 24.82 22.04
CA GLU A 516 -1.36 24.67 23.47
C GLU A 516 -1.63 23.22 23.92
N TYR A 517 -0.61 22.56 24.48
CA TYR A 517 -0.70 21.21 25.03
C TYR A 517 -0.55 21.26 26.54
N ARG A 518 -1.68 21.31 27.24
CA ARG A 518 -1.74 21.53 28.70
C ARG A 518 -1.32 20.32 29.52
N SER A 519 -1.50 19.11 29.01
CA SER A 519 -0.94 17.89 29.58
C SER A 519 -0.69 16.88 28.48
N PHE A 520 0.50 16.29 28.45
CA PHE A 520 0.76 15.15 27.57
C PHE A 520 -0.01 13.89 28.00
N ARG A 521 -0.49 13.82 29.25
CA ARG A 521 -1.31 12.69 29.74
C ARG A 521 -2.72 12.69 29.14
N ASP A 522 -3.28 13.86 28.85
CA ASP A 522 -4.60 13.94 28.21
C ASP A 522 -4.57 13.42 26.76
N MET A 523 -3.40 13.41 26.11
CA MET A 523 -3.24 12.81 24.78
C MET A 523 -3.31 11.27 24.79
N ASP A 524 -3.31 10.62 25.96
CA ASP A 524 -3.47 9.16 26.11
C ASP A 524 -4.89 8.72 26.46
N ARG A 525 -5.81 9.67 26.67
CA ARG A 525 -7.22 9.37 26.97
C ARG A 525 -8.01 9.04 25.71
N ASN A 526 -9.13 8.32 25.85
CA ASN A 526 -10.03 7.96 24.74
C ASN A 526 -9.34 7.18 23.61
N PHE A 527 -8.51 6.18 23.93
CA PHE A 527 -7.86 5.30 22.97
C PHE A 527 -6.84 5.97 22.02
N GLN A 528 -6.35 7.18 22.36
CA GLN A 528 -5.39 7.93 21.54
C GLN A 528 -3.92 7.62 21.87
N GLY A 529 -3.67 6.76 22.87
CA GLY A 529 -2.36 6.36 23.35
C GLY A 529 -1.79 5.08 22.71
N ARG A 530 -0.64 4.62 23.24
CA ARG A 530 -0.03 3.33 22.85
C ARG A 530 -1.01 2.19 23.10
N SER A 531 -1.21 1.34 22.09
CA SER A 531 -2.12 0.20 22.19
C SER A 531 -1.45 -1.12 21.82
N TYR A 532 -2.01 -2.22 22.34
CA TYR A 532 -1.54 -3.58 22.07
C TYR A 532 -2.77 -4.46 21.88
N GLU A 533 -2.84 -5.12 20.74
CA GLU A 533 -3.91 -6.07 20.41
C GLU A 533 -3.52 -7.46 20.91
N CYS A 534 -4.45 -8.12 21.57
CA CYS A 534 -4.25 -9.44 22.13
C CYS A 534 -5.45 -10.32 21.80
N SER A 535 -5.18 -11.50 21.23
CA SER A 535 -6.19 -12.50 20.84
C SER A 535 -6.00 -13.85 21.55
N SER A 536 -5.13 -13.90 22.56
CA SER A 536 -4.86 -15.07 23.40
C SER A 536 -4.61 -14.66 24.85
N ASP A 537 -4.41 -15.64 25.74
CA ASP A 537 -3.91 -15.34 27.08
C ASP A 537 -2.54 -14.65 27.01
N CYS A 538 -2.32 -13.63 27.85
CA CYS A 538 -1.03 -12.93 27.96
C CYS A 538 -0.62 -12.83 29.43
N ALA A 539 0.49 -13.47 29.79
CA ALA A 539 1.00 -13.50 31.16
C ALA A 539 1.77 -12.23 31.56
N ASP A 540 2.25 -11.44 30.61
CA ASP A 540 2.94 -10.19 30.90
C ASP A 540 2.70 -9.13 29.81
N LEU A 541 1.86 -8.16 30.12
CA LEU A 541 1.57 -6.99 29.29
C LEU A 541 2.54 -5.84 29.56
N HIS A 542 3.41 -5.94 30.58
CA HIS A 542 4.29 -4.84 30.96
C HIS A 542 5.31 -4.47 29.87
N SER A 543 5.78 -5.48 29.13
CA SER A 543 6.68 -5.32 27.99
C SER A 543 6.03 -4.50 26.86
N HIS A 544 4.69 -4.49 26.78
CA HIS A 544 3.92 -3.80 25.77
C HIS A 544 3.51 -2.39 26.19
N PHE A 545 3.15 -2.17 27.47
CA PHE A 545 2.85 -0.84 27.99
C PHE A 545 3.10 -0.74 29.50
N SER A 546 3.49 0.46 29.96
CA SER A 546 3.76 0.71 31.38
C SER A 546 2.47 0.86 32.21
N ARG A 547 1.37 1.29 31.58
CA ARG A 547 0.04 1.53 32.18
C ARG A 547 -1.07 1.31 31.15
N CYS A 548 -2.30 1.06 31.61
CA CYS A 548 -3.47 0.82 30.76
C CYS A 548 -4.65 1.72 31.21
N ASN A 549 -4.94 2.74 30.39
CA ASN A 549 -5.99 3.72 30.70
C ASN A 549 -7.30 3.47 29.95
N SER A 550 -7.31 2.64 28.90
CA SER A 550 -8.53 2.32 28.16
C SER A 550 -8.44 0.90 27.58
N ILE A 551 -9.57 0.19 27.47
CA ILE A 551 -9.66 -1.16 26.92
C ILE A 551 -10.85 -1.25 25.97
N GLN A 552 -10.64 -1.88 24.81
CA GLN A 552 -11.70 -2.20 23.86
C GLN A 552 -11.72 -3.71 23.66
N VAL A 553 -12.87 -4.33 23.88
CA VAL A 553 -13.08 -5.77 23.68
C VAL A 553 -13.95 -5.96 22.44
N GLU A 554 -13.34 -6.43 21.36
CA GLU A 554 -14.06 -6.66 20.09
C GLU A 554 -14.94 -7.92 20.13
N SER A 555 -14.45 -8.99 20.77
CA SER A 555 -15.15 -10.27 20.87
C SER A 555 -14.76 -11.07 22.12
N GLY A 556 -15.67 -11.94 22.56
CA GLY A 556 -15.48 -12.84 23.70
C GLY A 556 -15.59 -12.17 25.07
N CYS A 557 -15.28 -12.95 26.10
CA CYS A 557 -15.21 -12.50 27.49
C CYS A 557 -13.76 -12.62 27.98
N TRP A 558 -13.30 -11.58 28.68
CA TRP A 558 -11.92 -11.48 29.12
C TRP A 558 -11.83 -11.24 30.62
N MET A 559 -10.79 -11.76 31.24
CA MET A 559 -10.39 -11.40 32.60
C MET A 559 -9.03 -10.71 32.53
N VAL A 560 -8.96 -9.47 33.03
CA VAL A 560 -7.70 -8.72 33.10
C VAL A 560 -7.23 -8.60 34.54
N TYR A 561 -5.91 -8.59 34.73
CA TYR A 561 -5.26 -8.70 36.03
C TYR A 561 -4.28 -7.56 36.25
N GLU A 562 -4.22 -7.06 37.48
CA GLU A 562 -3.35 -5.96 37.88
C GLU A 562 -1.85 -6.29 37.80
N ARG A 563 -1.46 -7.54 38.05
CA ARG A 563 -0.05 -7.98 38.09
C ARG A 563 0.24 -9.02 37.00
N PRO A 564 1.51 -9.22 36.62
CA PRO A 564 1.90 -10.30 35.71
C PRO A 564 1.50 -11.68 36.26
N ASN A 565 1.48 -12.67 35.37
CA ASN A 565 1.16 -14.08 35.66
C ASN A 565 -0.23 -14.29 36.27
N PHE A 566 -1.20 -13.47 35.90
CA PHE A 566 -2.62 -13.59 36.29
C PHE A 566 -2.85 -13.41 37.80
N MET A 567 -2.11 -12.46 38.38
CA MET A 567 -2.12 -12.18 39.82
C MET A 567 -2.66 -10.77 40.12
N GLY A 568 -3.00 -10.51 41.38
CA GLY A 568 -3.51 -9.22 41.84
C GLY A 568 -5.02 -9.06 41.63
N TYR A 569 -5.49 -7.81 41.58
CA TYR A 569 -6.91 -7.54 41.32
C TYR A 569 -7.34 -8.03 39.93
N GLN A 570 -8.55 -8.60 39.85
CA GLN A 570 -9.14 -9.18 38.65
C GLN A 570 -10.34 -8.34 38.20
N TYR A 571 -10.46 -8.10 36.89
CA TYR A 571 -11.53 -7.30 36.32
C TYR A 571 -12.13 -8.01 35.09
N PHE A 572 -13.41 -8.33 35.18
CA PHE A 572 -14.15 -8.98 34.10
C PHE A 572 -14.59 -7.96 33.03
N LEU A 573 -14.33 -8.29 31.78
CA LEU A 573 -14.68 -7.48 30.61
C LEU A 573 -15.50 -8.30 29.61
N GLN A 574 -16.55 -7.67 29.08
CA GLN A 574 -17.34 -8.18 27.97
C GLN A 574 -17.09 -7.30 26.74
N ARG A 575 -17.60 -7.74 25.59
CA ARG A 575 -17.60 -6.94 24.36
C ARG A 575 -18.08 -5.51 24.64
N GLY A 576 -17.27 -4.53 24.28
CA GLY A 576 -17.55 -3.12 24.56
C GLY A 576 -16.31 -2.24 24.64
N GLU A 577 -16.56 -0.94 24.86
CA GLU A 577 -15.53 0.08 24.99
C GLU A 577 -15.47 0.59 26.43
N TYR A 578 -14.25 0.59 26.97
CA TYR A 578 -13.97 1.05 28.32
C TYR A 578 -12.92 2.18 28.25
N PRO A 579 -13.36 3.46 28.16
CA PRO A 579 -12.47 4.60 27.90
C PRO A 579 -11.58 4.99 29.08
N ASP A 580 -11.88 4.53 30.29
CA ASP A 580 -11.14 4.80 31.53
C ASP A 580 -11.25 3.62 32.51
N TYR A 581 -10.35 3.55 33.49
CA TYR A 581 -10.31 2.42 34.42
C TYR A 581 -11.53 2.29 35.33
N GLN A 582 -12.27 3.37 35.55
CA GLN A 582 -13.48 3.35 36.36
C GLN A 582 -14.59 2.57 35.63
N ARG A 583 -14.58 2.57 34.29
CA ARG A 583 -15.56 1.87 33.45
C ARG A 583 -15.49 0.35 33.55
N TRP A 584 -14.34 -0.22 33.90
CA TRP A 584 -14.21 -1.66 34.20
C TRP A 584 -14.14 -1.98 35.70
N MET A 585 -14.54 -1.03 36.56
CA MET A 585 -14.43 -1.16 38.02
C MET A 585 -12.98 -1.38 38.49
N GLY A 586 -12.01 -0.81 37.77
CA GLY A 586 -10.60 -0.78 38.14
C GLY A 586 -10.36 0.03 39.41
N PHE A 587 -9.47 -0.46 40.30
CA PHE A 587 -8.97 0.36 41.41
C PHE A 587 -7.88 1.34 40.97
N ASN A 588 -7.19 1.06 39.86
CA ASN A 588 -6.12 1.86 39.27
C ASN A 588 -6.00 1.55 37.76
N ASP A 589 -5.03 2.18 37.09
CA ASP A 589 -4.67 2.02 35.68
C ASP A 589 -3.62 0.92 35.43
N CYS A 590 -3.35 0.06 36.41
CA CYS A 590 -2.41 -1.05 36.27
C CYS A 590 -3.13 -2.30 35.75
N VAL A 591 -2.87 -2.65 34.49
CA VAL A 591 -3.23 -3.95 33.89
C VAL A 591 -1.96 -4.58 33.34
N ARG A 592 -1.64 -5.81 33.76
CA ARG A 592 -0.36 -6.46 33.48
C ARG A 592 -0.47 -7.90 33.00
N SER A 593 -1.65 -8.52 33.03
CA SER A 593 -1.90 -9.79 32.32
C SER A 593 -3.38 -9.94 32.00
N CYS A 594 -3.73 -10.79 31.03
CA CYS A 594 -5.12 -11.03 30.63
C CYS A 594 -5.36 -12.47 30.18
N ARG A 595 -6.59 -12.96 30.35
CA ARG A 595 -7.02 -14.29 29.90
C ARG A 595 -8.33 -14.23 29.15
N ILE A 596 -8.43 -15.03 28.10
CA ILE A 596 -9.69 -15.33 27.44
C ILE A 596 -10.47 -16.31 28.32
N ILE A 597 -11.75 -16.05 28.48
CA ILE A 597 -12.68 -16.99 29.12
C ILE A 597 -13.36 -17.78 27.99
N PRO A 598 -13.10 -19.10 27.88
CA PRO A 598 -13.68 -19.93 26.82
C PRO A 598 -15.20 -19.84 26.77
N GLN A 599 -15.75 -20.00 25.57
CA GLN A 599 -17.19 -20.11 25.40
C GLN A 599 -17.70 -21.41 25.99
N HIS A 600 -18.61 -21.30 26.95
CA HIS A 600 -19.26 -22.44 27.57
C HIS A 600 -20.67 -22.59 27.03
N GLN A 601 -20.98 -23.75 26.44
CA GLN A 601 -22.31 -24.10 25.90
C GLN A 601 -23.07 -25.08 26.81
N GLY A 602 -22.49 -25.45 27.95
CA GLY A 602 -23.08 -26.39 28.91
C GLY A 602 -23.93 -25.70 30.00
N SER A 603 -24.23 -26.46 31.06
CA SER A 603 -24.90 -25.92 32.23
C SER A 603 -23.92 -25.13 33.10
N HIS A 604 -24.43 -24.34 34.05
CA HIS A 604 -23.60 -23.74 35.08
C HIS A 604 -23.97 -24.36 36.41
N ARG A 605 -22.98 -24.89 37.13
CA ARG A 605 -23.21 -25.50 38.44
C ARG A 605 -22.00 -25.33 39.34
N ILE A 606 -22.21 -24.72 40.51
CA ILE A 606 -21.18 -24.53 41.54
C ILE A 606 -21.73 -24.94 42.90
N ARG A 607 -20.90 -25.59 43.70
CA ARG A 607 -21.14 -25.86 45.12
C ARG A 607 -20.20 -25.02 45.96
N ILE A 608 -20.73 -24.33 46.95
CA ILE A 608 -19.98 -23.50 47.90
C ILE A 608 -20.17 -24.03 49.31
N TYR A 609 -19.15 -23.88 50.14
CA TYR A 609 -19.08 -24.51 51.46
C TYR A 609 -18.65 -23.52 52.54
N GLU A 610 -19.23 -23.68 53.72
CA GLU A 610 -18.99 -22.85 54.90
C GLU A 610 -17.56 -23.00 55.46
N ARG A 611 -16.92 -24.17 55.30
CA ARG A 611 -15.56 -24.41 55.81
C ARG A 611 -14.61 -24.82 54.69
N SER A 612 -13.31 -24.77 54.99
CA SER A 612 -12.26 -25.29 54.12
C SER A 612 -12.44 -26.78 53.86
N ASP A 613 -11.80 -27.30 52.82
CA ASP A 613 -11.81 -28.72 52.45
C ASP A 613 -13.22 -29.31 52.28
N PHE A 614 -14.15 -28.51 51.73
CA PHE A 614 -15.55 -28.88 51.48
C PHE A 614 -16.35 -29.25 52.74
N GLY A 615 -15.91 -28.76 53.91
CA GLY A 615 -16.60 -28.97 55.18
C GLY A 615 -17.73 -27.98 55.45
N GLY A 616 -18.55 -28.28 56.46
CA GLY A 616 -19.66 -27.43 56.90
C GLY A 616 -20.89 -27.52 55.99
N GLN A 617 -21.76 -26.51 56.05
CA GLN A 617 -22.96 -26.47 55.21
C GLN A 617 -22.60 -26.29 53.72
N MET A 618 -23.20 -27.11 52.85
CA MET A 618 -23.07 -27.03 51.40
C MET A 618 -24.28 -26.30 50.81
N MET A 619 -24.00 -25.38 49.88
CA MET A 619 -25.01 -24.69 49.08
C MET A 619 -24.69 -24.88 47.60
N GLU A 620 -25.72 -25.14 46.79
CA GLU A 620 -25.56 -25.33 45.35
C GLU A 620 -26.24 -24.20 44.57
N LEU A 621 -25.56 -23.71 43.55
CA LEU A 621 -26.03 -22.65 42.66
C LEU A 621 -25.95 -23.09 41.20
N THR A 622 -27.05 -22.90 40.49
CA THR A 622 -27.16 -23.08 39.03
C THR A 622 -27.41 -21.76 38.30
N ASP A 623 -27.66 -20.68 39.06
CA ASP A 623 -28.07 -19.37 38.58
C ASP A 623 -27.32 -18.25 39.26
N ASP A 624 -27.44 -17.04 38.70
CA ASP A 624 -26.87 -15.83 39.28
C ASP A 624 -27.49 -15.58 40.68
N CYS A 625 -26.65 -15.15 41.62
CA CYS A 625 -27.01 -14.89 43.00
C CYS A 625 -26.54 -13.49 43.42
N PRO A 626 -27.41 -12.47 43.37
CA PRO A 626 -27.04 -11.08 43.69
C PRO A 626 -26.74 -10.85 45.17
N SER A 627 -27.18 -11.74 46.07
CA SER A 627 -26.89 -11.65 47.51
C SER A 627 -26.89 -13.04 48.13
N LEU A 628 -25.72 -13.51 48.58
CA LEU A 628 -25.62 -14.77 49.30
C LEU A 628 -26.29 -14.71 50.68
N TYR A 629 -26.24 -13.55 51.33
CA TYR A 629 -26.90 -13.34 52.62
C TYR A 629 -28.42 -13.46 52.51
N ASP A 630 -29.02 -12.87 51.49
CA ASP A 630 -30.48 -12.92 51.35
C ASP A 630 -30.96 -14.32 50.96
N ARG A 631 -30.13 -15.08 50.21
CA ARG A 631 -30.49 -16.42 49.73
C ARG A 631 -30.21 -17.53 50.75
N PHE A 632 -29.12 -17.42 51.50
CA PHE A 632 -28.63 -18.48 52.38
C PHE A 632 -28.29 -18.01 53.80
N HIS A 633 -28.33 -16.72 54.09
CA HIS A 633 -27.88 -16.12 55.35
C HIS A 633 -26.40 -16.35 55.68
N TYR A 634 -25.57 -16.51 54.63
CA TYR A 634 -24.12 -16.66 54.72
C TYR A 634 -23.40 -15.63 53.85
N ASN A 635 -22.22 -15.20 54.31
CA ASN A 635 -21.30 -14.31 53.57
C ASN A 635 -19.87 -14.85 53.51
N ASP A 636 -19.55 -15.90 54.26
CA ASP A 636 -18.19 -16.42 54.37
C ASP A 636 -18.12 -17.80 53.69
N ILE A 637 -17.57 -17.81 52.48
CA ILE A 637 -17.37 -19.01 51.66
C ILE A 637 -15.90 -19.40 51.74
N HIS A 638 -15.64 -20.54 52.36
CA HIS A 638 -14.27 -20.99 52.62
C HIS A 638 -13.76 -21.97 51.57
N SER A 639 -14.63 -22.76 50.92
CA SER A 639 -14.24 -23.63 49.81
C SER A 639 -15.36 -23.76 48.78
N CYS A 640 -15.03 -24.16 47.55
CA CYS A 640 -16.03 -24.38 46.50
C CYS A 640 -15.59 -25.41 45.46
N ASN A 641 -16.56 -26.06 44.84
CA ASN A 641 -16.36 -26.99 43.74
C ASN A 641 -17.19 -26.52 42.55
N VAL A 642 -16.52 -26.10 41.48
CA VAL A 642 -17.15 -25.68 40.23
C VAL A 642 -17.30 -26.92 39.38
N MET A 643 -18.53 -27.44 39.34
CA MET A 643 -18.85 -28.66 38.62
C MET A 643 -18.94 -28.40 37.11
N ASP A 644 -19.52 -27.26 36.72
CA ASP A 644 -19.71 -26.90 35.32
C ASP A 644 -19.80 -25.37 35.13
N GLY A 645 -19.30 -24.90 33.98
CA GLY A 645 -19.27 -23.49 33.59
C GLY A 645 -18.22 -22.62 34.31
N TYR A 646 -18.15 -21.35 33.90
CA TYR A 646 -17.30 -20.33 34.49
C TYR A 646 -18.10 -19.38 35.36
N TRP A 647 -17.56 -19.04 36.52
CA TRP A 647 -18.24 -18.25 37.55
C TRP A 647 -17.42 -17.05 37.99
N LEU A 648 -18.10 -15.97 38.35
CA LEU A 648 -17.53 -14.79 38.99
C LEU A 648 -18.05 -14.69 40.41
N LEU A 649 -17.12 -14.68 41.37
CA LEU A 649 -17.40 -14.36 42.76
C LEU A 649 -17.09 -12.89 43.02
N TYR A 650 -17.94 -12.23 43.80
CA TYR A 650 -17.80 -10.83 44.16
C TYR A 650 -17.79 -10.67 45.69
N GLU A 651 -16.87 -9.86 46.20
CA GLU A 651 -16.72 -9.59 47.64
C GLU A 651 -17.97 -8.96 48.28
N HIS A 652 -18.76 -8.20 47.50
CA HIS A 652 -19.97 -7.53 47.99
C HIS A 652 -21.24 -7.98 47.25
N PRO A 653 -22.43 -7.78 47.85
CA PRO A 653 -23.69 -8.00 47.17
C PRO A 653 -23.85 -7.12 45.91
N ASN A 654 -24.73 -7.54 45.01
CA ASN A 654 -25.08 -6.88 43.76
C ASN A 654 -23.89 -6.71 42.79
N TYR A 655 -23.01 -7.71 42.75
CA TYR A 655 -21.87 -7.81 41.83
C TYR A 655 -20.86 -6.66 41.98
N LYS A 656 -20.53 -6.30 43.23
CA LYS A 656 -19.63 -5.21 43.58
C LYS A 656 -18.40 -5.70 44.35
N GLY A 657 -17.39 -4.84 44.45
CA GLY A 657 -16.14 -5.16 45.15
C GLY A 657 -15.18 -5.99 44.31
N LYS A 658 -14.24 -6.68 44.97
CA LYS A 658 -13.25 -7.51 44.29
C LYS A 658 -13.91 -8.69 43.58
N GLN A 659 -13.37 -9.04 42.41
CA GLN A 659 -13.88 -10.08 41.54
C GLN A 659 -12.92 -11.27 41.49
N TYR A 660 -13.45 -12.48 41.39
CA TYR A 660 -12.66 -13.72 41.34
C TYR A 660 -13.20 -14.65 40.25
N LEU A 661 -12.35 -14.98 39.27
CA LEU A 661 -12.68 -15.96 38.23
C LEU A 661 -12.51 -17.38 38.74
N LEU A 662 -13.59 -18.16 38.66
CA LEU A 662 -13.58 -19.58 38.98
C LEU A 662 -13.82 -20.41 37.71
N LYS A 663 -12.88 -21.34 37.47
CA LYS A 663 -12.93 -22.33 36.38
C LYS A 663 -13.44 -23.67 36.94
N PRO A 664 -13.92 -24.60 36.09
CA PRO A 664 -14.25 -25.95 36.55
C PRO A 664 -13.10 -26.58 37.33
N GLY A 665 -13.39 -27.06 38.54
CA GLY A 665 -12.38 -27.56 39.46
C GLY A 665 -12.72 -27.41 40.94
N GLU A 666 -11.83 -27.98 41.75
CA GLU A 666 -11.90 -28.01 43.20
C GLU A 666 -11.04 -26.89 43.82
N TYR A 667 -11.64 -26.08 44.69
CA TYR A 667 -10.99 -25.03 45.44
C TYR A 667 -11.20 -25.27 46.94
N ARG A 668 -10.16 -25.70 47.64
CA ARG A 668 -10.25 -26.16 49.04
C ARG A 668 -10.21 -25.03 50.05
N GLN A 669 -9.74 -23.86 49.64
CA GLN A 669 -9.65 -22.65 50.47
C GLN A 669 -9.80 -21.39 49.61
N TYR A 670 -10.16 -20.26 50.21
CA TYR A 670 -10.36 -19.01 49.46
C TYR A 670 -9.11 -18.43 48.79
N ASN A 671 -7.92 -18.82 49.26
CA ASN A 671 -6.66 -18.48 48.61
C ASN A 671 -6.53 -19.12 47.22
N ASP A 672 -7.18 -20.25 46.97
CA ASP A 672 -7.04 -21.00 45.71
C ASP A 672 -7.67 -20.24 44.51
N TRP A 673 -8.64 -19.36 44.76
CA TRP A 673 -9.18 -18.42 43.76
C TRP A 673 -8.62 -17.00 43.86
N GLY A 674 -7.58 -16.80 44.68
CA GLY A 674 -6.91 -15.51 44.87
C GLY A 674 -7.61 -14.56 45.83
N GLY A 675 -8.56 -15.04 46.64
CA GLY A 675 -9.19 -14.28 47.72
C GLY A 675 -8.22 -13.98 48.86
N LEU A 676 -8.36 -12.81 49.48
CA LEU A 676 -7.65 -12.46 50.74
C LEU A 676 -8.51 -12.72 51.99
N SER A 677 -9.79 -13.01 51.79
CA SER A 677 -10.77 -13.37 52.82
C SER A 677 -11.79 -14.33 52.22
N SER A 678 -12.53 -15.03 53.08
CA SER A 678 -13.67 -15.88 52.69
C SER A 678 -14.91 -15.08 52.31
N ARG A 679 -14.88 -13.74 52.41
CA ARG A 679 -16.07 -12.91 52.25
C ARG A 679 -16.52 -12.83 50.79
N ILE A 680 -17.65 -13.44 50.47
CA ILE A 680 -18.30 -13.39 49.17
C ILE A 680 -19.74 -12.89 49.38
N GLY A 681 -20.12 -11.81 48.69
CA GLY A 681 -21.45 -11.23 48.78
C GLY A 681 -22.36 -11.60 47.62
N SER A 682 -21.81 -11.88 46.44
CA SER A 682 -22.61 -12.28 45.27
C SER A 682 -21.83 -13.17 44.29
N ILE A 683 -22.55 -13.94 43.49
CA ILE A 683 -22.01 -14.92 42.54
C ILE A 683 -22.75 -14.79 41.21
N ARG A 684 -22.03 -14.77 40.08
CA ARG A 684 -22.63 -14.63 38.75
C ARG A 684 -22.07 -15.66 37.78
N ARG A 685 -22.91 -16.19 36.89
CA ARG A 685 -22.48 -17.01 35.76
C ARG A 685 -21.86 -16.13 34.69
N ILE A 686 -20.78 -16.61 34.09
CA ILE A 686 -20.27 -16.01 32.86
C ILE A 686 -21.04 -16.63 31.71
N THR A 687 -21.94 -15.82 31.14
CA THR A 687 -22.69 -16.15 29.93
C THR A 687 -22.20 -15.23 28.82
N HIS A 688 -21.96 -15.80 27.63
CA HIS A 688 -21.63 -14.99 26.46
C HIS A 688 -22.94 -14.40 25.95
N ALA A 689 -23.06 -13.08 25.97
CA ALA A 689 -24.17 -12.40 25.33
C ALA A 689 -23.98 -12.52 23.80
N ASN A 690 -25.04 -12.93 23.09
CA ASN A 690 -25.08 -12.91 21.62
C ASN A 690 -25.01 -11.48 21.09
#